data_AF-A0A7U7W4Q3-F1
#
_entry.id   AF-A0A7U7W4Q3-F1
#
_cell.length_a   1.000
_cell.length_b   1.000
_cell.length_c   1.000
_cell.angle_alpha   90.00
_cell.angle_beta   90.00
_cell.angle_gamma   90.00
#
_symmetry.space_group_name_H-M   'P 1'
#
loop_
_entity.id
_entity.type
_entity.pdbx_description
1 polymer ?
#
loop_
_entity_poly.entity_id
_entity_poly.type
_entity_poly.pdbx_seq_one_letter_code
_entity_poly.pdbx_strand_id
1 'polypeptide(L)'
;MKKLSNHIILSGITVSMLFSPLMALPSGGKFTHGTSGSINKPNDNTLNINGHGTNSVIQWGGGFSIGKGESVNFNGSNKNYLNIAHGTSKSTIEGVLNAKGNNVFLINPNGVIITKTGTINANRFVASTSSMSDEDIQKFAKMQKFDDGLTFSPVFKPQKAGNVVNMGNINANNVLLIGNKVLLYGTFDIENKTFNQIAALDKDKKTNIYLVGNETHADIATLNNIDKLHITAKDEGSLYLGATGYYYNPSSFKDFNYEQQDYDNVLNETGNKIEVKHNNEKFLNNKFIGISSDVDWWHFAKGWNENKSDFNKNIEYRLTNNINFKGNQGKGKEGKDWQNYANYCIDGLGCTSMMIGDNKNPFTKTFDGQGFTLKNVNIEANNKNYVGIFGNLSNGANIKNFNVDYMNGNVKANTTNSILYTGGVVGLIEQDAKVEDIVLKNINEIIGNGKDYAYVGGFVGDIVDVANFDSLPMIIKGSKFKNITILNINGIQAEGIQTSRVGGFSGAVYSSQLSQNSRYDFNNIFLNHIGYIGAVTDKASAKSGGFVGEIINVYKKNETPTYNSFTDISLNDIGLIQSYNKGTYDHYLNSSHDFEQDDSFASGFAASASGNYFAGITLNNIKTIQSISKDKAELSYSSGFTAISGSNYFHNIILNNIGEIIAEGTGHNKDGATIATGFVGMYNPFDDFYNIYIFYTPQSKITAFQLEKIAVTGYFDIGANDKNQKTHENIFMWAPKNFLQGKHSPHIKFSVREYSDQTQAYKEYKQKLLEYSNKQFLKDNHNYLTFALNEKKDELKEALELDLNAILNKEAMLFKDDSFQSSIENYAINDIASQYYKFYISSLDDMLKEKDYKQMSEDEKIDFVSKYFLKDNENNKEEALKIVQSLEFIDAYQENGLKGANKEKIYQNETFEKLLDNTANVISKKDFIFALLKKDLKDFLDKSIILTNQLQEIKTKIQENEREYNALASSENIDFKKINILAENISKLNQQQKDIVSQLDISPIKNKIEYTISKGGFEIIGDVKQDIYTPKLAQLALQHAKKEIPWTELQPSTPVKKEIPWTELQPSTPVKKEKSKKDLPFIENNIYLSTSDNLKSDGGLVIKKIRKEKDVDKAVTRKRAVTCIVNDGFKTMNPCVVSDI
;
A
#
# COMPACT_ATOMS: atom_id res chain seq x y z
N MET A 1 -39.93 47.72 -1.67
CA MET A 1 -38.46 47.63 -1.80
C MET A 1 -38.01 46.33 -1.15
N LYS A 2 -37.04 45.54 -1.59
CA LYS A 2 -36.12 45.46 -2.74
C LYS A 2 -35.56 44.01 -2.58
N LYS A 3 -35.61 43.18 -3.62
CA LYS A 3 -34.46 42.79 -4.46
C LYS A 3 -33.34 42.02 -3.73
N LEU A 4 -33.03 40.87 -4.34
CA LEU A 4 -31.71 40.28 -4.59
C LEU A 4 -30.98 39.49 -3.50
N SER A 5 -30.75 38.22 -3.88
CA SER A 5 -29.42 37.59 -4.04
C SER A 5 -28.81 36.79 -2.90
N ASN A 6 -28.65 35.51 -3.23
CA ASN A 6 -27.39 34.76 -3.31
C ASN A 6 -26.52 34.56 -2.07
N HIS A 7 -26.17 33.29 -1.92
CA HIS A 7 -24.89 32.75 -1.45
C HIS A 7 -24.48 33.12 -0.02
N ILE A 8 -24.39 32.09 0.82
CA ILE A 8 -23.20 31.66 1.59
C ILE A 8 -23.72 30.66 2.62
N ILE A 9 -23.70 29.37 2.27
CA ILE A 9 -23.25 28.29 3.16
C ILE A 9 -22.49 27.31 2.26
N LEU A 10 -21.27 27.72 1.92
CA LEU A 10 -20.23 26.93 1.29
C LEU A 10 -19.02 27.01 2.21
N SER A 11 -18.96 26.17 3.25
CA SER A 11 -17.75 25.95 4.05
C SER A 11 -17.90 24.72 4.96
N GLY A 12 -18.25 23.58 4.37
CA GLY A 12 -18.29 22.27 5.06
C GLY A 12 -18.13 21.05 4.16
N ILE A 13 -17.93 21.23 2.84
CA ILE A 13 -17.87 20.13 1.85
C ILE A 13 -16.56 20.24 1.04
N THR A 14 -15.42 20.21 1.73
CA THR A 14 -14.10 20.11 1.05
C THR A 14 -13.24 18.97 1.57
N VAL A 15 -13.81 18.03 2.35
CA VAL A 15 -13.18 16.73 2.67
C VAL A 15 -13.91 15.55 1.99
N SER A 16 -14.98 15.83 1.23
CA SER A 16 -15.78 14.80 0.52
C SER A 16 -15.50 14.72 -0.99
N MET A 17 -14.41 15.33 -1.48
CA MET A 17 -14.02 15.29 -2.90
C MET A 17 -12.95 14.23 -3.24
N LEU A 18 -12.71 13.25 -2.37
CA LEU A 18 -11.83 12.10 -2.63
C LEU A 18 -12.51 10.72 -2.55
N PHE A 19 -13.83 10.69 -2.37
CA PHE A 19 -14.61 9.47 -2.53
C PHE A 19 -15.72 9.76 -3.54
N SER A 20 -15.53 9.32 -4.79
CA SER A 20 -16.66 9.06 -5.67
C SER A 20 -17.69 8.24 -4.89
N PRO A 21 -19.00 8.52 -4.97
CA PRO A 21 -20.00 7.73 -4.26
C PRO A 21 -19.81 6.26 -4.64
N LEU A 22 -19.28 5.47 -3.70
CA LEU A 22 -18.96 4.08 -3.95
C LEU A 22 -20.30 3.36 -3.97
N MET A 23 -20.82 3.09 -5.16
CA MET A 23 -21.96 2.20 -5.31
C MET A 23 -21.57 0.83 -4.76
N ALA A 24 -22.33 0.34 -3.78
CA ALA A 24 -22.05 -0.92 -3.11
C ALA A 24 -22.19 -2.13 -4.08
N LEU A 25 -23.03 -2.03 -5.10
CA LEU A 25 -23.21 -3.06 -6.15
C LEU A 25 -23.17 -2.45 -7.55
N PRO A 26 -22.91 -3.25 -8.61
CA PRO A 26 -23.08 -2.82 -9.99
C PRO A 26 -24.51 -2.34 -10.23
N SER A 27 -24.70 -1.33 -11.09
CA SER A 27 -26.01 -0.73 -11.33
C SER A 27 -26.27 -0.38 -12.79
N GLY A 28 -27.56 -0.39 -13.16
CA GLY A 28 -28.00 -0.14 -14.53
C GLY A 28 -27.54 -1.22 -15.51
N GLY A 29 -27.66 -2.50 -15.12
CA GLY A 29 -27.29 -3.62 -15.96
C GLY A 29 -28.33 -3.88 -17.05
N LYS A 30 -27.88 -4.14 -18.28
CA LYS A 30 -28.76 -4.46 -19.41
C LYS A 30 -28.16 -5.53 -20.32
N PHE A 31 -28.94 -6.56 -20.64
CA PHE A 31 -28.58 -7.54 -21.66
C PHE A 31 -28.68 -6.94 -23.07
N THR A 32 -27.67 -7.18 -23.92
CA THR A 32 -27.55 -6.57 -25.26
C THR A 32 -27.08 -7.57 -26.31
N HIS A 33 -26.93 -7.13 -27.57
CA HIS A 33 -26.37 -7.92 -28.68
C HIS A 33 -27.11 -9.24 -28.94
N GLY A 34 -28.43 -9.25 -28.73
CA GLY A 34 -29.29 -10.41 -28.92
C GLY A 34 -29.22 -11.43 -27.77
N THR A 35 -28.56 -11.11 -26.65
CA THR A 35 -28.57 -11.94 -25.44
C THR A 35 -29.68 -11.50 -24.49
N SER A 36 -30.08 -12.39 -23.56
CA SER A 36 -31.18 -12.15 -22.62
C SER A 36 -30.92 -12.83 -21.28
N GLY A 37 -31.51 -12.30 -20.21
CA GLY A 37 -31.44 -12.85 -18.87
C GLY A 37 -32.10 -11.94 -17.83
N SER A 38 -31.92 -12.25 -16.54
CA SER A 38 -32.45 -11.46 -15.42
C SER A 38 -31.35 -10.94 -14.50
N ILE A 39 -31.59 -9.78 -13.88
CA ILE A 39 -30.73 -9.10 -12.91
C ILE A 39 -31.58 -8.78 -11.68
N ASN A 40 -31.49 -9.63 -10.66
CA ASN A 40 -32.32 -9.51 -9.46
C ASN A 40 -31.49 -9.15 -8.24
N LYS A 41 -31.97 -8.18 -7.44
CA LYS A 41 -31.44 -7.82 -6.13
C LYS A 41 -32.28 -8.48 -5.02
N PRO A 42 -31.98 -9.73 -4.59
CA PRO A 42 -32.76 -10.40 -3.55
C PRO A 42 -32.69 -9.72 -2.17
N ASN A 43 -31.64 -8.94 -1.91
CA ASN A 43 -31.48 -8.11 -0.72
C ASN A 43 -30.51 -6.96 -1.02
N ASP A 44 -30.34 -6.03 -0.07
CA ASP A 44 -29.55 -4.84 -0.32
C ASP A 44 -28.07 -5.08 -0.65
N ASN A 45 -27.55 -6.24 -0.27
CA ASN A 45 -26.14 -6.59 -0.31
C ASN A 45 -25.78 -7.59 -1.42
N THR A 46 -26.76 -8.09 -2.17
CA THR A 46 -26.58 -9.19 -3.12
C THR A 46 -27.22 -8.89 -4.46
N LEU A 47 -26.49 -9.13 -5.55
CA LEU A 47 -26.97 -9.06 -6.92
C LEU A 47 -26.84 -10.42 -7.60
N ASN A 48 -27.94 -10.95 -8.14
CA ASN A 48 -27.98 -12.21 -8.86
C ASN A 48 -28.18 -11.96 -10.36
N ILE A 49 -27.32 -12.54 -11.18
CA ILE A 49 -27.34 -12.42 -12.64
C ILE A 49 -27.55 -13.81 -13.24
N ASN A 50 -28.60 -13.95 -14.06
CA ASN A 50 -28.93 -15.19 -14.74
C ASN A 50 -29.02 -14.96 -16.25
N GLY A 51 -28.03 -15.40 -17.03
CA GLY A 51 -28.14 -15.44 -18.49
C GLY A 51 -29.04 -16.59 -18.95
N HIS A 52 -29.89 -16.41 -19.95
CA HIS A 52 -30.70 -17.52 -20.49
C HIS A 52 -29.91 -18.42 -21.45
N GLY A 53 -28.99 -17.85 -22.23
CA GLY A 53 -28.13 -18.58 -23.17
C GLY A 53 -26.77 -18.96 -22.59
N THR A 54 -25.94 -19.59 -23.41
CA THR A 54 -24.53 -19.89 -23.11
C THR A 54 -23.69 -18.63 -22.97
N ASN A 55 -23.95 -17.60 -23.80
CA ASN A 55 -23.24 -16.32 -23.76
C ASN A 55 -24.20 -15.19 -23.39
N SER A 56 -23.72 -14.27 -22.58
CA SER A 56 -24.45 -13.11 -22.10
C SER A 56 -23.58 -11.87 -22.21
N VAL A 57 -24.10 -10.82 -22.85
CA VAL A 57 -23.45 -9.51 -22.94
C VAL A 57 -24.26 -8.52 -22.13
N ILE A 58 -23.66 -7.99 -21.07
CA ILE A 58 -24.30 -7.09 -20.12
C ILE A 58 -23.55 -5.76 -20.09
N GLN A 59 -24.25 -4.69 -20.45
CA GLN A 59 -23.76 -3.31 -20.36
C GLN A 59 -24.18 -2.73 -19.00
N TRP A 60 -23.28 -2.05 -18.29
CA TRP A 60 -23.54 -1.47 -16.96
C TRP A 60 -23.43 0.05 -16.98
N GLY A 61 -24.57 0.73 -16.94
CA GLY A 61 -24.66 2.19 -17.03
C GLY A 61 -24.02 2.90 -15.84
N GLY A 62 -24.23 2.40 -14.62
CA GLY A 62 -23.62 2.97 -13.40
C GLY A 62 -22.20 2.47 -13.11
N GLY A 63 -21.63 1.65 -14.00
CA GLY A 63 -20.37 0.96 -13.77
C GLY A 63 -20.53 -0.35 -12.99
N PHE A 64 -19.39 -1.00 -12.71
CA PHE A 64 -19.33 -2.32 -12.09
C PHE A 64 -18.35 -2.30 -10.91
N SER A 65 -18.86 -2.09 -9.70
CA SER A 65 -18.09 -2.15 -8.45
C SER A 65 -18.85 -3.01 -7.44
N ILE A 66 -18.12 -3.67 -6.55
CA ILE A 66 -18.69 -4.53 -5.50
C ILE A 66 -18.07 -4.08 -4.18
N GLY A 67 -18.82 -3.37 -3.36
CA GLY A 67 -18.38 -2.84 -2.07
C GLY A 67 -18.12 -3.93 -1.03
N LYS A 68 -17.49 -3.54 0.08
CA LYS A 68 -17.21 -4.48 1.18
C LYS A 68 -18.50 -5.02 1.80
N GLY A 69 -18.61 -6.34 1.93
CA GLY A 69 -19.81 -7.01 2.46
C GLY A 69 -20.89 -7.31 1.40
N GLU A 70 -20.63 -6.95 0.15
CA GLU A 70 -21.54 -7.10 -0.98
C GLU A 70 -21.15 -8.32 -1.84
N SER A 71 -22.11 -8.88 -2.58
CA SER A 71 -21.88 -10.05 -3.43
C SER A 71 -22.60 -9.97 -4.77
N VAL A 72 -21.90 -10.31 -5.85
CA VAL A 72 -22.49 -10.50 -7.19
C VAL A 72 -22.38 -11.96 -7.59
N ASN A 73 -23.51 -12.62 -7.82
CA ASN A 73 -23.60 -14.03 -8.17
C ASN A 73 -23.99 -14.20 -9.65
N PHE A 74 -23.10 -14.75 -10.46
CA PHE A 74 -23.39 -15.21 -11.82
C PHE A 74 -23.82 -16.68 -11.77
N ASN A 75 -25.12 -16.90 -11.94
CA ASN A 75 -25.74 -18.22 -11.74
C ASN A 75 -25.72 -19.09 -13.00
N GLY A 76 -26.04 -20.37 -12.81
CA GLY A 76 -25.93 -21.42 -13.83
C GLY A 76 -24.53 -22.03 -13.90
N SER A 77 -24.31 -22.90 -14.87
CA SER A 77 -23.01 -23.52 -15.14
C SER A 77 -22.71 -23.47 -16.63
N ASN A 78 -21.42 -23.48 -16.98
CA ASN A 78 -20.93 -23.45 -18.36
C ASN A 78 -21.47 -22.24 -19.16
N LYS A 79 -21.48 -21.05 -18.53
CA LYS A 79 -21.87 -19.79 -19.17
C LYS A 79 -20.73 -18.80 -19.28
N ASN A 80 -20.80 -17.94 -20.29
CA ASN A 80 -19.88 -16.84 -20.58
C ASN A 80 -20.58 -15.50 -20.35
N TYR A 81 -20.11 -14.71 -19.40
CA TYR A 81 -20.66 -13.39 -19.05
C TYR A 81 -19.68 -12.27 -19.39
N LEU A 82 -19.96 -11.51 -20.44
CA LEU A 82 -19.23 -10.29 -20.80
C LEU A 82 -19.91 -9.09 -20.16
N ASN A 83 -19.23 -8.47 -19.19
CA ASN A 83 -19.68 -7.31 -18.45
C ASN A 83 -18.86 -6.09 -18.89
N ILE A 84 -19.51 -5.06 -19.39
CA ILE A 84 -18.85 -3.85 -19.88
C ILE A 84 -19.39 -2.67 -19.06
N ALA A 85 -18.49 -1.96 -18.37
CA ALA A 85 -18.81 -0.84 -17.49
C ALA A 85 -18.69 0.50 -18.24
N HIS A 86 -19.76 1.30 -18.25
CA HIS A 86 -19.85 2.57 -18.99
C HIS A 86 -19.67 3.82 -18.11
N GLY A 87 -19.38 3.68 -16.82
CA GLY A 87 -19.14 4.83 -15.93
C GLY A 87 -17.81 5.55 -16.16
N THR A 88 -17.60 6.66 -15.46
CA THR A 88 -16.31 7.41 -15.45
C THR A 88 -15.37 6.97 -14.34
N SER A 89 -15.77 5.93 -13.60
CA SER A 89 -15.04 5.40 -12.45
C SER A 89 -14.48 4.01 -12.73
N LYS A 90 -13.40 3.68 -12.03
CA LYS A 90 -12.80 2.35 -12.00
C LYS A 90 -13.78 1.33 -11.42
N SER A 91 -13.64 0.09 -11.86
CA SER A 91 -14.28 -1.04 -11.21
C SER A 91 -13.51 -1.41 -9.95
N THR A 92 -14.11 -1.21 -8.78
CA THR A 92 -13.50 -1.52 -7.49
C THR A 92 -14.22 -2.71 -6.86
N ILE A 93 -13.49 -3.81 -6.64
CA ILE A 93 -14.01 -5.06 -6.07
C ILE A 93 -13.45 -5.23 -4.66
N GLU A 94 -14.25 -4.90 -3.66
CA GLU A 94 -14.02 -5.10 -2.23
C GLU A 94 -14.82 -6.27 -1.64
N GLY A 95 -15.95 -6.61 -2.26
CA GLY A 95 -16.80 -7.74 -1.90
C GLY A 95 -16.50 -9.00 -2.73
N VAL A 96 -17.55 -9.80 -2.95
CA VAL A 96 -17.42 -11.12 -3.58
C VAL A 96 -18.04 -11.13 -4.98
N LEU A 97 -17.27 -11.57 -5.98
CA LEU A 97 -17.78 -12.00 -7.27
C LEU A 97 -17.82 -13.52 -7.30
N ASN A 98 -19.00 -14.11 -7.45
CA ASN A 98 -19.20 -15.55 -7.41
C ASN A 98 -19.79 -16.05 -8.74
N ALA A 99 -18.99 -16.77 -9.51
CA ALA A 99 -19.28 -17.28 -10.84
C ALA A 99 -18.72 -18.69 -11.03
N LYS A 100 -18.80 -19.52 -9.97
CA LYS A 100 -18.26 -20.89 -10.00
C LYS A 100 -18.87 -21.69 -11.15
N GLY A 101 -18.01 -22.24 -12.02
CA GLY A 101 -18.43 -22.95 -13.24
C GLY A 101 -18.75 -22.07 -14.44
N ASN A 102 -18.60 -20.74 -14.33
CA ASN A 102 -18.85 -19.77 -15.40
C ASN A 102 -17.59 -18.93 -15.71
N ASN A 103 -17.50 -18.42 -16.93
CA ASN A 103 -16.46 -17.49 -17.36
C ASN A 103 -17.00 -16.05 -17.23
N VAL A 104 -16.22 -15.16 -16.62
CA VAL A 104 -16.58 -13.75 -16.42
C VAL A 104 -15.52 -12.86 -17.03
N PHE A 105 -15.96 -11.95 -17.90
CA PHE A 105 -15.14 -10.93 -18.53
C PHE A 105 -15.63 -9.57 -18.02
N LEU A 106 -14.74 -8.78 -17.45
CA LEU A 106 -15.01 -7.44 -16.95
C LEU A 106 -14.18 -6.42 -17.73
N ILE A 107 -14.86 -5.59 -18.52
CA ILE A 107 -14.24 -4.57 -19.36
C ILE A 107 -14.55 -3.20 -18.78
N ASN A 108 -13.53 -2.46 -18.35
CA ASN A 108 -13.66 -1.09 -17.88
C ASN A 108 -12.43 -0.25 -18.27
N PRO A 109 -12.55 0.65 -19.26
CA PRO A 109 -11.44 1.50 -19.70
C PRO A 109 -10.82 2.40 -18.63
N ASN A 110 -11.56 2.70 -17.55
CA ASN A 110 -11.07 3.52 -16.45
C ASN A 110 -10.09 2.76 -15.53
N GLY A 111 -10.17 1.43 -15.50
CA GLY A 111 -9.37 0.58 -14.63
C GLY A 111 -10.18 -0.46 -13.85
N VAL A 112 -9.51 -1.51 -13.40
CA VAL A 112 -10.08 -2.56 -12.55
C VAL A 112 -9.16 -2.78 -11.34
N ILE A 113 -9.72 -2.67 -10.14
CA ILE A 113 -9.01 -2.86 -8.87
C ILE A 113 -9.73 -3.95 -8.08
N ILE A 114 -9.07 -5.08 -7.86
CA ILE A 114 -9.48 -6.06 -6.85
C ILE A 114 -8.73 -5.69 -5.57
N THR A 115 -9.47 -5.23 -4.56
CA THR A 115 -8.86 -4.75 -3.32
C THR A 115 -8.43 -5.90 -2.40
N LYS A 116 -7.76 -5.59 -1.29
CA LYS A 116 -7.34 -6.58 -0.30
C LYS A 116 -8.46 -7.45 0.29
N THR A 117 -9.71 -6.99 0.28
CA THR A 117 -10.86 -7.80 0.75
C THR A 117 -11.63 -8.46 -0.40
N GLY A 118 -11.36 -8.05 -1.64
CA GLY A 118 -12.02 -8.54 -2.83
C GLY A 118 -11.76 -10.02 -3.05
N THR A 119 -12.82 -10.76 -3.40
CA THR A 119 -12.72 -12.19 -3.73
C THR A 119 -13.44 -12.48 -5.03
N ILE A 120 -12.73 -13.04 -6.00
CA ILE A 120 -13.29 -13.52 -7.27
C ILE A 120 -13.31 -15.05 -7.25
N ASN A 121 -14.45 -15.66 -7.56
CA ASN A 121 -14.59 -17.09 -7.78
C ASN A 121 -15.16 -17.31 -9.18
N ALA A 122 -14.42 -17.92 -10.10
CA ALA A 122 -14.88 -18.14 -11.47
C ALA A 122 -14.30 -19.43 -12.05
N ASN A 123 -14.83 -19.93 -13.17
CA ASN A 123 -14.08 -20.88 -13.99
C ASN A 123 -12.93 -20.17 -14.73
N ARG A 124 -13.25 -19.05 -15.39
CA ARG A 124 -12.27 -18.12 -15.99
C ARG A 124 -12.62 -16.70 -15.59
N PHE A 125 -11.62 -15.91 -15.23
CA PHE A 125 -11.77 -14.49 -14.96
C PHE A 125 -10.91 -13.68 -15.93
N VAL A 126 -11.53 -12.72 -16.61
CA VAL A 126 -10.85 -11.78 -17.49
C VAL A 126 -11.15 -10.36 -17.05
N ALA A 127 -10.13 -9.56 -16.82
CA ALA A 127 -10.27 -8.12 -16.57
C ALA A 127 -9.48 -7.34 -17.63
N SER A 128 -10.13 -6.40 -18.31
CA SER A 128 -9.47 -5.58 -19.33
C SER A 128 -9.86 -4.11 -19.23
N THR A 129 -8.90 -3.24 -19.50
CA THR A 129 -9.10 -1.80 -19.65
C THR A 129 -9.14 -1.35 -21.12
N SER A 130 -9.05 -2.29 -22.05
CA SER A 130 -9.24 -1.99 -23.47
C SER A 130 -10.71 -2.09 -23.83
N SER A 131 -11.27 -1.01 -24.36
CA SER A 131 -12.62 -1.01 -24.95
C SER A 131 -12.72 -1.99 -26.10
N MET A 132 -13.92 -2.54 -26.29
CA MET A 132 -14.25 -3.48 -27.36
C MET A 132 -15.08 -2.80 -28.45
N SER A 133 -14.85 -3.19 -29.70
CA SER A 133 -15.70 -2.78 -30.83
C SER A 133 -17.06 -3.47 -30.76
N ASP A 134 -18.09 -2.86 -31.36
CA ASP A 134 -19.44 -3.47 -31.47
C ASP A 134 -19.35 -4.83 -32.20
N GLU A 135 -18.50 -4.93 -33.23
CA GLU A 135 -18.26 -6.19 -33.94
C GLU A 135 -17.68 -7.28 -33.04
N ASP A 136 -16.71 -6.97 -32.17
CA ASP A 136 -16.10 -7.95 -31.28
C ASP A 136 -17.05 -8.39 -30.16
N ILE A 137 -17.87 -7.46 -29.66
CA ILE A 137 -18.95 -7.79 -28.71
C ILE A 137 -19.98 -8.71 -29.39
N GLN A 138 -20.35 -8.42 -30.63
CA GLN A 138 -21.27 -9.23 -31.40
C GLN A 138 -20.71 -10.64 -31.72
N LYS A 139 -19.39 -10.75 -31.97
CA LYS A 139 -18.70 -12.05 -32.11
C LYS A 139 -18.77 -12.85 -30.81
N PHE A 140 -18.54 -12.22 -29.66
CA PHE A 140 -18.69 -12.87 -28.36
C PHE A 140 -20.11 -13.40 -28.15
N ALA A 141 -21.12 -12.57 -28.40
CA ALA A 141 -22.52 -12.96 -28.25
C ALA A 141 -22.90 -14.18 -29.12
N LYS A 142 -22.30 -14.30 -30.31
CA LYS A 142 -22.57 -15.36 -31.30
C LYS A 142 -21.70 -16.62 -31.15
N MET A 143 -20.85 -16.71 -30.12
CA MET A 143 -20.12 -17.95 -29.83
C MET A 143 -21.09 -19.12 -29.70
N GLN A 144 -20.69 -20.30 -30.19
CA GLN A 144 -21.61 -21.43 -30.29
C GLN A 144 -21.52 -22.33 -29.05
N LYS A 145 -20.36 -22.34 -28.38
CA LYS A 145 -20.08 -23.23 -27.25
C LYS A 145 -19.51 -22.46 -26.07
N PHE A 146 -19.67 -23.03 -24.87
CA PHE A 146 -19.01 -22.53 -23.67
C PHE A 146 -17.50 -22.43 -23.84
N ASP A 147 -16.89 -23.47 -24.42
CA ASP A 147 -15.44 -23.60 -24.61
C ASP A 147 -14.85 -22.53 -25.55
N ASP A 148 -15.64 -21.93 -26.44
CA ASP A 148 -15.20 -20.79 -27.25
C ASP A 148 -14.78 -19.62 -26.34
N GLY A 149 -15.49 -19.46 -25.21
CA GLY A 149 -15.17 -18.50 -24.16
C GLY A 149 -13.90 -18.85 -23.38
N LEU A 150 -13.33 -20.06 -23.48
CA LEU A 150 -12.03 -20.38 -22.87
C LEU A 150 -10.85 -19.87 -23.68
N THR A 151 -11.05 -19.62 -24.98
CA THR A 151 -10.02 -19.11 -25.90
C THR A 151 -10.23 -17.64 -26.28
N PHE A 152 -11.42 -17.08 -26.04
CA PHE A 152 -11.68 -15.67 -26.29
C PHE A 152 -10.73 -14.76 -25.50
N SER A 153 -10.24 -13.70 -26.13
CA SER A 153 -9.37 -12.73 -25.49
C SER A 153 -9.76 -11.32 -25.95
N PRO A 154 -10.02 -10.37 -25.04
CA PRO A 154 -10.25 -8.99 -25.43
C PRO A 154 -9.04 -8.40 -26.17
N VAL A 155 -9.30 -7.41 -27.02
CA VAL A 155 -8.22 -6.64 -27.65
C VAL A 155 -7.36 -5.97 -26.58
N PHE A 156 -6.05 -5.83 -26.81
CA PHE A 156 -5.18 -4.93 -26.06
C PHE A 156 -4.95 -3.63 -26.85
N LYS A 157 -5.12 -2.49 -26.19
CA LYS A 157 -4.91 -1.15 -26.77
C LYS A 157 -3.84 -0.41 -25.94
N PRO A 158 -2.54 -0.49 -26.30
CA PRO A 158 -1.44 0.01 -25.46
C PRO A 158 -1.47 1.53 -25.24
N GLN A 159 -2.13 2.30 -26.08
CA GLN A 159 -2.28 3.75 -25.91
C GLN A 159 -3.22 4.16 -24.74
N LYS A 160 -3.98 3.20 -24.18
CA LYS A 160 -4.95 3.48 -23.11
C LYS A 160 -4.25 3.63 -21.76
N ALA A 161 -4.87 4.35 -20.83
CA ALA A 161 -4.26 4.69 -19.54
C ALA A 161 -4.78 3.88 -18.33
N GLY A 162 -5.86 3.09 -18.49
CA GLY A 162 -6.46 2.33 -17.40
C GLY A 162 -5.54 1.21 -16.89
N ASN A 163 -5.48 1.02 -15.57
CA ASN A 163 -4.66 -0.02 -14.94
C ASN A 163 -5.53 -1.19 -14.44
N VAL A 164 -4.94 -2.38 -14.34
CA VAL A 164 -5.51 -3.54 -13.65
C VAL A 164 -4.64 -3.86 -12.43
N VAL A 165 -5.22 -3.82 -11.24
CA VAL A 165 -4.51 -4.08 -9.98
C VAL A 165 -5.23 -5.16 -9.20
N ASN A 166 -4.52 -6.22 -8.83
CA ASN A 166 -5.01 -7.24 -7.91
C ASN A 166 -4.25 -7.18 -6.57
N MET A 167 -4.99 -6.96 -5.50
CA MET A 167 -4.57 -7.08 -4.10
C MET A 167 -5.36 -8.16 -3.36
N GLY A 168 -6.39 -8.74 -3.99
CA GLY A 168 -7.33 -9.67 -3.37
C GLY A 168 -7.15 -11.12 -3.82
N ASN A 169 -8.16 -11.94 -3.54
CA ASN A 169 -8.17 -13.35 -3.90
C ASN A 169 -8.84 -13.58 -5.26
N ILE A 170 -8.20 -14.35 -6.14
CA ILE A 170 -8.79 -14.80 -7.42
C ILE A 170 -8.73 -16.32 -7.48
N ASN A 171 -9.87 -16.96 -7.30
CA ASN A 171 -10.06 -18.41 -7.41
C ASN A 171 -10.64 -18.73 -8.79
N ALA A 172 -9.77 -19.00 -9.77
CA ALA A 172 -10.17 -19.32 -11.14
C ALA A 172 -9.20 -20.28 -11.82
N ASN A 173 -9.71 -21.13 -12.72
CA ASN A 173 -8.87 -22.07 -13.49
C ASN A 173 -8.03 -21.33 -14.57
N ASN A 174 -8.50 -20.17 -15.03
CA ASN A 174 -7.76 -19.30 -15.95
C ASN A 174 -8.00 -17.83 -15.58
N VAL A 175 -6.93 -17.03 -15.57
CA VAL A 175 -6.97 -15.59 -15.27
C VAL A 175 -6.27 -14.82 -16.37
N LEU A 176 -6.91 -13.79 -16.93
CA LEU A 176 -6.32 -12.89 -17.91
C LEU A 176 -6.54 -11.44 -17.51
N LEU A 177 -5.46 -10.69 -17.31
CA LEU A 177 -5.48 -9.28 -16.91
C LEU A 177 -4.82 -8.43 -17.99
N ILE A 178 -5.55 -7.44 -18.50
CA ILE A 178 -5.11 -6.58 -19.61
C ILE A 178 -5.23 -5.10 -19.22
N GLY A 179 -4.13 -4.34 -19.25
CA GLY A 179 -4.21 -2.89 -19.14
C GLY A 179 -2.92 -2.13 -19.37
N ASN A 180 -2.94 -0.82 -19.13
CA ASN A 180 -1.75 0.02 -19.24
C ASN A 180 -0.67 -0.48 -18.27
N LYS A 181 -0.97 -0.49 -16.97
CA LYS A 181 -0.21 -1.22 -15.96
C LYS A 181 -1.02 -2.40 -15.44
N VAL A 182 -0.41 -3.58 -15.38
CA VAL A 182 -0.95 -4.76 -14.70
C VAL A 182 -0.11 -5.03 -13.46
N LEU A 183 -0.73 -4.96 -12.28
CA LEU A 183 -0.04 -5.14 -11.00
C LEU A 183 -0.68 -6.27 -10.19
N LEU A 184 0.10 -7.32 -9.91
CA LEU A 184 -0.22 -8.28 -8.85
C LEU A 184 0.52 -7.85 -7.60
N TYR A 185 -0.21 -7.38 -6.60
CA TYR A 185 0.37 -6.88 -5.37
C TYR A 185 0.08 -7.84 -4.21
N GLY A 186 1.16 -8.30 -3.58
CA GLY A 186 1.09 -9.17 -2.43
C GLY A 186 0.48 -8.49 -1.22
N THR A 187 -0.71 -8.93 -0.82
CA THR A 187 -1.35 -8.42 0.40
C THR A 187 -1.34 -9.48 1.49
N PHE A 188 -0.62 -9.16 2.56
CA PHE A 188 -0.57 -9.96 3.77
C PHE A 188 -1.60 -9.47 4.79
N ASP A 189 -2.48 -10.37 5.21
CA ASP A 189 -3.40 -10.15 6.32
C ASP A 189 -2.70 -10.57 7.62
N ILE A 190 -2.30 -9.58 8.41
CA ILE A 190 -1.59 -9.78 9.69
C ILE A 190 -2.47 -10.52 10.71
N GLU A 191 -3.78 -10.24 10.76
CA GLU A 191 -4.69 -10.83 11.74
C GLU A 191 -4.88 -12.33 11.47
N ASN A 192 -5.13 -12.67 10.20
CA ASN A 192 -5.37 -14.05 9.79
C ASN A 192 -4.10 -14.83 9.45
N LYS A 193 -2.95 -14.14 9.34
CA LYS A 193 -1.65 -14.69 8.93
C LYS A 193 -1.74 -15.40 7.58
N THR A 194 -2.50 -14.80 6.66
CA THR A 194 -2.74 -15.32 5.31
C THR A 194 -2.29 -14.31 4.27
N PHE A 195 -1.89 -14.82 3.11
CA PHE A 195 -1.56 -14.00 1.95
C PHE A 195 -2.69 -14.12 0.93
N ASN A 196 -3.10 -13.01 0.32
CA ASN A 196 -4.08 -13.04 -0.75
C ASN A 196 -3.47 -13.66 -2.02
N GLN A 197 -4.23 -14.57 -2.64
CA GLN A 197 -3.70 -15.44 -3.69
C GLN A 197 -4.57 -15.53 -4.93
N ILE A 198 -3.91 -15.82 -6.04
CA ILE A 198 -4.48 -16.35 -7.27
C ILE A 198 -4.25 -17.85 -7.26
N ALA A 199 -5.34 -18.61 -7.31
CA ALA A 199 -5.34 -20.06 -7.26
C ALA A 199 -6.44 -20.64 -8.16
N ALA A 200 -6.37 -21.93 -8.44
CA ALA A 200 -7.48 -22.63 -9.08
C ALA A 200 -8.69 -22.68 -8.15
N LEU A 201 -9.89 -22.74 -8.73
CA LEU A 201 -11.13 -22.84 -7.96
C LEU A 201 -11.22 -24.16 -7.17
N ASP A 202 -10.68 -25.22 -7.77
CA ASP A 202 -10.49 -26.54 -7.18
C ASP A 202 -9.04 -26.67 -6.72
N LYS A 203 -8.83 -27.04 -5.45
CA LYS A 203 -7.49 -27.08 -4.83
C LYS A 203 -6.57 -28.13 -5.47
N ASP A 204 -7.15 -29.16 -6.09
CA ASP A 204 -6.40 -30.22 -6.76
C ASP A 204 -6.04 -29.87 -8.21
N LYS A 205 -6.53 -28.73 -8.72
CA LYS A 205 -6.23 -28.24 -10.06
C LYS A 205 -5.22 -27.10 -10.01
N LYS A 206 -4.69 -26.79 -11.18
CA LYS A 206 -3.79 -25.67 -11.39
C LYS A 206 -4.46 -24.57 -12.21
N THR A 207 -3.98 -23.34 -12.03
CA THR A 207 -4.48 -22.16 -12.76
C THR A 207 -3.46 -21.64 -13.78
N ASN A 208 -3.93 -21.18 -14.93
CA ASN A 208 -3.12 -20.43 -15.89
C ASN A 208 -3.37 -18.93 -15.73
N ILE A 209 -2.31 -18.13 -15.69
CA ILE A 209 -2.38 -16.69 -15.47
C ILE A 209 -1.71 -15.98 -16.63
N TYR A 210 -2.38 -14.97 -17.19
CA TYR A 210 -1.91 -14.17 -18.31
C TYR A 210 -1.94 -12.69 -17.91
N LEU A 211 -0.79 -12.03 -17.95
CA LEU A 211 -0.63 -10.60 -17.66
C LEU A 211 -0.21 -9.88 -18.94
N VAL A 212 -1.00 -8.92 -19.39
CA VAL A 212 -0.74 -8.20 -20.64
C VAL A 212 -0.83 -6.69 -20.40
N GLY A 213 0.26 -5.97 -20.62
CA GLY A 213 0.25 -4.52 -20.50
C GLY A 213 1.46 -3.81 -21.07
N ASN A 214 1.44 -2.47 -20.98
CA ASN A 214 2.65 -1.69 -21.22
C ASN A 214 3.67 -1.99 -20.13
N GLU A 215 3.19 -1.96 -18.88
CA GLU A 215 3.96 -2.31 -17.71
C GLU A 215 3.31 -3.48 -16.97
N THR A 216 4.08 -4.51 -16.62
CA THR A 216 3.56 -5.64 -15.85
C THR A 216 4.45 -5.94 -14.65
N HIS A 217 3.91 -5.83 -13.45
CA HIS A 217 4.63 -6.10 -12.20
C HIS A 217 3.87 -7.13 -11.37
N ALA A 218 4.57 -8.12 -10.82
CA ALA A 218 3.93 -9.13 -10.00
C ALA A 218 4.78 -9.56 -8.81
N ASP A 219 4.17 -9.45 -7.62
CA ASP A 219 4.60 -10.19 -6.44
C ASP A 219 4.16 -11.65 -6.59
N ILE A 220 5.12 -12.54 -6.83
CA ILE A 220 4.82 -13.95 -7.07
C ILE A 220 4.34 -14.67 -5.81
N ALA A 221 4.47 -14.08 -4.61
CA ALA A 221 3.87 -14.64 -3.40
C ALA A 221 2.34 -14.80 -3.51
N THR A 222 1.71 -14.01 -4.39
CA THR A 222 0.28 -14.11 -4.70
C THR A 222 -0.07 -15.38 -5.48
N LEU A 223 0.91 -16.12 -6.02
CA LEU A 223 0.65 -17.26 -6.90
C LEU A 223 0.63 -18.55 -6.08
N ASN A 224 -0.44 -19.33 -6.21
CA ASN A 224 -0.57 -20.60 -5.50
C ASN A 224 -1.01 -21.73 -6.43
N ASN A 225 -0.21 -22.80 -6.47
CA ASN A 225 -0.44 -23.99 -7.28
C ASN A 225 -0.81 -23.68 -8.75
N ILE A 226 -0.05 -22.79 -9.38
CA ILE A 226 -0.27 -22.41 -10.78
C ILE A 226 0.32 -23.46 -11.74
N ASP A 227 -0.20 -23.51 -12.97
CA ASP A 227 0.39 -24.30 -14.05
C ASP A 227 1.42 -23.47 -14.81
N LYS A 228 0.98 -22.31 -15.31
CA LYS A 228 1.80 -21.37 -16.06
C LYS A 228 1.47 -19.92 -15.75
N LEU A 229 2.52 -19.10 -15.74
CA LEU A 229 2.45 -17.64 -15.71
C LEU A 229 2.94 -17.11 -17.06
N HIS A 230 2.05 -16.49 -17.82
CA HIS A 230 2.33 -15.88 -19.11
C HIS A 230 2.37 -14.36 -18.97
N ILE A 231 3.41 -13.72 -19.51
CA ILE A 231 3.58 -12.27 -19.38
C ILE A 231 3.92 -11.63 -20.72
N THR A 232 3.15 -10.60 -21.06
CA THR A 232 3.42 -9.65 -22.14
C THR A 232 3.61 -8.26 -21.53
N ALA A 233 4.85 -7.78 -21.51
CA ALA A 233 5.23 -6.46 -21.01
C ALA A 233 5.80 -5.65 -22.19
N LYS A 234 5.03 -4.72 -22.76
CA LYS A 234 5.46 -4.01 -23.97
C LYS A 234 6.64 -3.07 -23.71
N ASP A 235 6.60 -2.35 -22.59
CA ASP A 235 7.56 -1.29 -22.27
C ASP A 235 8.52 -1.73 -21.17
N GLU A 236 8.03 -2.21 -20.03
CA GLU A 236 8.84 -2.70 -18.90
C GLU A 236 8.05 -3.60 -17.94
N GLY A 237 8.71 -4.24 -16.97
CA GLY A 237 8.02 -5.02 -15.96
C GLY A 237 8.94 -5.65 -14.94
N SER A 238 8.37 -6.27 -13.91
CA SER A 238 9.16 -7.03 -12.94
C SER A 238 8.40 -8.17 -12.28
N LEU A 239 9.12 -9.25 -12.00
CA LEU A 239 8.73 -10.25 -11.01
C LEU A 239 9.53 -10.02 -9.74
N TYR A 240 8.90 -10.10 -8.59
CA TYR A 240 9.59 -10.00 -7.31
C TYR A 240 8.91 -10.87 -6.25
N LEU A 241 9.63 -11.12 -5.16
CA LEU A 241 9.14 -11.89 -4.02
C LEU A 241 9.69 -11.28 -2.73
N GLY A 242 8.82 -10.72 -1.90
CA GLY A 242 9.20 -10.18 -0.60
C GLY A 242 9.43 -11.28 0.45
N ALA A 243 10.25 -11.01 1.47
CA ALA A 243 10.51 -11.96 2.56
C ALA A 243 9.24 -12.34 3.34
N THR A 244 8.28 -11.41 3.51
CA THR A 244 6.97 -11.73 4.08
C THR A 244 6.21 -12.73 3.22
N GLY A 245 6.13 -12.48 1.91
CA GLY A 245 5.49 -13.38 0.95
C GLY A 245 6.16 -14.76 0.93
N TYR A 246 7.50 -14.80 0.93
CA TYR A 246 8.27 -16.03 0.98
C TYR A 246 8.05 -16.82 2.27
N TYR A 247 7.90 -16.14 3.40
CA TYR A 247 7.61 -16.78 4.69
C TYR A 247 6.29 -17.55 4.67
N TYR A 248 5.26 -17.03 4.02
CA TYR A 248 3.94 -17.66 3.96
C TYR A 248 3.74 -18.57 2.74
N ASN A 249 4.43 -18.31 1.64
CA ASN A 249 4.34 -19.07 0.41
C ASN A 249 5.72 -19.32 -0.22
N PRO A 250 6.59 -20.14 0.41
CA PRO A 250 7.93 -20.38 -0.13
C PRO A 250 7.91 -21.12 -1.48
N SER A 251 6.83 -21.86 -1.75
CA SER A 251 6.66 -22.58 -3.02
C SER A 251 6.58 -21.66 -4.24
N SER A 252 6.19 -20.39 -4.05
CA SER A 252 6.13 -19.38 -5.11
C SER A 252 7.47 -19.04 -5.74
N PHE A 253 8.60 -19.34 -5.08
CA PHE A 253 9.93 -19.08 -5.64
C PHE A 253 10.17 -19.79 -6.99
N LYS A 254 9.48 -20.91 -7.25
CA LYS A 254 9.53 -21.60 -8.54
C LYS A 254 8.86 -20.80 -9.67
N ASP A 255 7.94 -19.90 -9.34
CA ASP A 255 7.10 -19.16 -10.27
C ASP A 255 7.82 -17.94 -10.88
N PHE A 256 9.09 -17.69 -10.50
CA PHE A 256 10.01 -16.88 -11.29
C PHE A 256 10.30 -17.46 -12.69
N ASN A 257 9.97 -18.74 -12.93
CA ASN A 257 10.02 -19.36 -14.24
C ASN A 257 8.70 -19.09 -14.99
N TYR A 258 8.59 -17.91 -15.61
CA TYR A 258 7.43 -17.48 -16.40
C TYR A 258 7.63 -17.78 -17.90
N GLU A 259 6.53 -17.85 -18.67
CA GLU A 259 6.54 -17.95 -20.13
C GLU A 259 6.36 -16.56 -20.74
N GLN A 260 7.36 -16.14 -21.51
CA GLN A 260 7.26 -14.94 -22.34
C GLN A 260 6.28 -15.23 -23.47
N GLN A 261 5.30 -14.35 -23.68
CA GLN A 261 4.30 -14.54 -24.71
C GLN A 261 4.04 -13.23 -25.42
N ASP A 262 4.17 -13.23 -26.74
CA ASP A 262 3.71 -12.12 -27.57
C ASP A 262 2.17 -12.14 -27.62
N TYR A 263 1.59 -10.95 -27.66
CA TYR A 263 0.14 -10.80 -27.70
C TYR A 263 -0.28 -10.28 -29.07
N ASP A 264 -0.98 -11.12 -29.83
CA ASP A 264 -1.32 -10.85 -31.23
C ASP A 264 -2.67 -10.13 -31.41
N ASN A 265 -3.50 -10.08 -30.36
CA ASN A 265 -4.80 -9.43 -30.40
C ASN A 265 -4.71 -7.96 -29.96
N VAL A 266 -3.95 -7.15 -30.68
CA VAL A 266 -3.67 -5.75 -30.33
C VAL A 266 -4.13 -4.80 -31.42
N LEU A 267 -4.72 -3.67 -31.02
CA LEU A 267 -5.05 -2.57 -31.91
C LEU A 267 -4.33 -1.29 -31.49
N ASN A 268 -3.78 -0.56 -32.47
CA ASN A 268 -3.24 0.78 -32.24
C ASN A 268 -4.36 1.85 -32.12
N GLU A 269 -3.97 3.10 -31.92
CA GLU A 269 -4.87 4.26 -31.80
C GLU A 269 -5.77 4.50 -33.03
N THR A 270 -5.36 4.04 -34.21
CA THR A 270 -6.16 4.10 -35.44
C THR A 270 -7.07 2.89 -35.67
N GLY A 271 -7.04 1.88 -34.78
CA GLY A 271 -7.81 0.64 -34.93
C GLY A 271 -7.16 -0.40 -35.84
N ASN A 272 -5.90 -0.23 -36.21
CA ASN A 272 -5.16 -1.20 -37.02
C ASN A 272 -4.54 -2.29 -36.14
N LYS A 273 -4.56 -3.53 -36.63
CA LYS A 273 -3.95 -4.68 -35.94
C LYS A 273 -2.43 -4.51 -35.90
N ILE A 274 -1.86 -4.65 -34.72
CA ILE A 274 -0.42 -4.64 -34.48
C ILE A 274 -0.01 -5.87 -33.68
N GLU A 275 1.30 -6.16 -33.65
CA GLU A 275 1.90 -7.18 -32.80
C GLU A 275 2.55 -6.48 -31.59
N VAL A 276 2.31 -6.96 -30.37
CA VAL A 276 3.03 -6.50 -29.17
C VAL A 276 3.92 -7.60 -28.67
N LYS A 277 5.22 -7.30 -28.67
CA LYS A 277 6.25 -8.20 -28.18
C LYS A 277 6.58 -7.94 -26.72
N HIS A 278 6.96 -9.00 -26.00
CA HIS A 278 7.49 -8.88 -24.65
C HIS A 278 8.88 -8.21 -24.67
N ASN A 279 9.07 -7.15 -23.88
CA ASN A 279 10.34 -6.45 -23.78
C ASN A 279 11.29 -7.12 -22.79
N ASN A 280 12.10 -8.04 -23.30
CA ASN A 280 13.11 -8.76 -22.53
C ASN A 280 14.20 -7.86 -21.93
N GLU A 281 14.51 -6.73 -22.55
CA GLU A 281 15.60 -5.86 -22.10
C GLU A 281 15.22 -5.06 -20.85
N LYS A 282 13.94 -4.69 -20.73
CA LYS A 282 13.42 -3.89 -19.60
C LYS A 282 12.55 -4.68 -18.63
N PHE A 283 12.46 -5.99 -18.80
CA PHE A 283 11.76 -6.86 -17.86
C PHE A 283 12.73 -7.42 -16.81
N LEU A 284 12.52 -7.07 -15.54
CA LEU A 284 13.37 -7.46 -14.42
C LEU A 284 12.82 -8.72 -13.74
N ASN A 285 13.45 -9.87 -14.02
CA ASN A 285 13.18 -11.11 -13.30
C ASN A 285 14.03 -11.18 -12.01
N ASN A 286 13.57 -10.53 -10.93
CA ASN A 286 14.31 -10.40 -9.68
C ASN A 286 14.29 -11.70 -8.86
N LYS A 287 15.02 -12.72 -9.35
CA LYS A 287 15.11 -14.06 -8.74
C LYS A 287 15.95 -14.09 -7.45
N PHE A 288 15.50 -13.33 -6.46
CA PHE A 288 16.03 -13.21 -5.11
C PHE A 288 14.87 -12.88 -4.17
N ILE A 289 15.10 -12.98 -2.86
CA ILE A 289 14.11 -12.56 -1.86
C ILE A 289 14.37 -11.10 -1.49
N GLY A 290 13.42 -10.23 -1.81
CA GLY A 290 13.47 -8.81 -1.50
C GLY A 290 13.10 -8.52 -0.05
N ILE A 291 13.80 -7.58 0.57
CA ILE A 291 13.55 -7.11 1.93
C ILE A 291 13.39 -5.58 1.87
N SER A 292 12.15 -5.11 2.02
CA SER A 292 11.77 -3.71 1.77
C SER A 292 11.35 -2.94 3.02
N SER A 293 11.11 -3.64 4.13
CA SER A 293 10.51 -3.08 5.34
C SER A 293 10.98 -3.81 6.60
N ASP A 294 10.68 -3.24 7.76
CA ASP A 294 10.87 -3.91 9.06
C ASP A 294 10.04 -5.18 9.18
N VAL A 295 8.86 -5.23 8.57
CA VAL A 295 8.01 -6.43 8.49
C VAL A 295 8.66 -7.53 7.66
N ASP A 296 9.26 -7.21 6.52
CA ASP A 296 10.02 -8.18 5.72
C ASP A 296 11.24 -8.70 6.47
N TRP A 297 11.99 -7.80 7.11
CA TRP A 297 13.15 -8.20 7.92
C TRP A 297 12.73 -9.11 9.08
N TRP A 298 11.57 -8.85 9.70
CA TRP A 298 11.04 -9.68 10.78
C TRP A 298 10.77 -11.11 10.30
N HIS A 299 10.16 -11.27 9.13
CA HIS A 299 9.90 -12.58 8.52
C HIS A 299 11.19 -13.25 8.03
N PHE A 300 12.14 -12.48 7.52
CA PHE A 300 13.47 -12.98 7.17
C PHE A 300 14.20 -13.54 8.39
N ALA A 301 14.30 -12.77 9.47
CA ALA A 301 14.95 -13.17 10.70
C ALA A 301 14.26 -14.37 11.35
N LYS A 302 12.93 -14.33 11.45
CA LYS A 302 12.17 -15.44 12.02
C LYS A 302 12.28 -16.71 11.18
N GLY A 303 12.08 -16.60 9.87
CA GLY A 303 12.18 -17.73 8.94
C GLY A 303 13.56 -18.38 8.98
N TRP A 304 14.62 -17.57 9.04
CA TRP A 304 15.99 -18.06 9.15
C TRP A 304 16.27 -18.73 10.50
N ASN A 305 16.00 -18.01 11.61
CA ASN A 305 16.36 -18.45 12.96
C ASN A 305 15.54 -19.64 13.45
N GLU A 306 14.31 -19.82 12.97
CA GLU A 306 13.47 -20.99 13.27
C GLU A 306 13.73 -22.15 12.30
N ASN A 307 14.70 -22.03 11.39
CA ASN A 307 15.01 -23.00 10.34
C ASN A 307 13.77 -23.44 9.55
N LYS A 308 12.93 -22.47 9.19
CA LYS A 308 11.73 -22.74 8.39
C LYS A 308 12.16 -23.33 7.05
N SER A 309 11.58 -24.49 6.69
CA SER A 309 11.87 -25.18 5.43
C SER A 309 11.89 -24.16 4.28
N ASP A 310 12.93 -24.24 3.46
CA ASP A 310 13.19 -23.42 2.27
C ASP A 310 13.97 -22.12 2.49
N PHE A 311 14.05 -21.55 3.71
CA PHE A 311 14.85 -20.33 3.94
C PHE A 311 16.36 -20.56 3.79
N ASN A 312 16.82 -21.78 4.04
CA ASN A 312 18.22 -22.19 3.94
C ASN A 312 18.60 -22.80 2.57
N LYS A 313 17.70 -22.77 1.57
CA LYS A 313 18.01 -23.20 0.18
C LYS A 313 18.95 -22.20 -0.52
N ASN A 314 19.44 -22.54 -1.71
CA ASN A 314 20.36 -21.70 -2.50
C ASN A 314 19.66 -20.45 -3.05
N ILE A 315 19.44 -19.48 -2.16
CA ILE A 315 18.66 -18.27 -2.36
C ILE A 315 19.49 -17.07 -1.92
N GLU A 316 19.42 -16.01 -2.70
CA GLU A 316 20.00 -14.70 -2.38
C GLU A 316 18.92 -13.80 -1.75
N TYR A 317 19.31 -13.04 -0.73
CA TYR A 317 18.47 -12.04 -0.08
C TYR A 317 18.98 -10.64 -0.43
N ARG A 318 18.09 -9.72 -0.80
CA ARG A 318 18.47 -8.34 -1.14
C ARG A 318 17.64 -7.30 -0.45
N LEU A 319 18.26 -6.23 0.01
CA LEU A 319 17.51 -5.03 0.39
C LEU A 319 16.98 -4.35 -0.87
N THR A 320 15.72 -3.92 -0.83
CA THR A 320 15.09 -3.15 -1.90
C THR A 320 14.66 -1.76 -1.45
N ASN A 321 14.84 -1.44 -0.16
CA ASN A 321 14.67 -0.10 0.39
C ASN A 321 15.54 0.09 1.66
N ASN A 322 15.68 1.34 2.09
CA ASN A 322 16.14 1.67 3.43
C ASN A 322 15.11 1.18 4.47
N ILE A 323 15.58 0.64 5.60
CA ILE A 323 14.71 0.11 6.64
C ILE A 323 14.96 0.87 7.93
N ASN A 324 13.89 1.33 8.59
CA ASN A 324 13.96 1.98 9.90
C ASN A 324 13.43 1.03 10.98
N PHE A 325 14.29 0.59 11.88
CA PHE A 325 13.96 -0.33 12.98
C PHE A 325 13.45 0.36 14.25
N LYS A 326 13.15 1.66 14.21
CA LYS A 326 12.44 2.36 15.30
C LYS A 326 13.10 2.20 16.68
N GLY A 327 14.43 2.07 16.74
CA GLY A 327 15.18 1.82 17.96
C GLY A 327 15.19 3.00 18.95
N ASN A 328 14.99 4.24 18.47
CA ASN A 328 14.87 5.49 19.25
C ASN A 328 15.80 5.58 20.46
N GLN A 329 17.06 5.12 20.29
CA GLN A 329 18.10 5.12 21.33
C GLN A 329 17.73 4.36 22.62
N GLY A 330 16.75 3.46 22.57
CA GLY A 330 16.25 2.76 23.76
C GLY A 330 15.39 3.63 24.69
N LYS A 331 14.92 4.81 24.24
CA LYS A 331 14.22 5.77 25.11
C LYS A 331 12.71 5.52 25.13
N GLY A 332 12.15 5.47 26.34
CA GLY A 332 10.73 5.22 26.57
C GLY A 332 10.43 3.73 26.80
N LYS A 333 9.17 3.35 26.63
CA LYS A 333 8.69 1.98 26.82
C LYS A 333 8.92 1.14 25.55
N GLU A 334 9.67 0.04 25.68
CA GLU A 334 9.89 -0.95 24.60
C GLU A 334 8.54 -1.45 24.03
N GLY A 335 8.47 -1.61 22.72
CA GLY A 335 7.29 -2.03 21.96
C GLY A 335 6.26 -0.91 21.74
N LYS A 336 6.37 0.22 22.45
CA LYS A 336 5.48 1.38 22.29
C LYS A 336 6.21 2.60 21.75
N ASP A 337 7.22 3.06 22.47
CA ASP A 337 7.97 4.27 22.16
C ASP A 337 9.20 3.96 21.29
N TRP A 338 9.70 2.71 21.36
CA TRP A 338 10.84 2.22 20.60
C TRP A 338 10.81 0.70 20.46
N GLN A 339 11.57 0.14 19.53
CA GLN A 339 11.64 -1.30 19.29
C GLN A 339 13.05 -1.85 19.57
N ASN A 340 13.13 -2.92 20.35
CA ASN A 340 14.38 -3.62 20.61
C ASN A 340 14.67 -4.60 19.48
N TYR A 341 15.80 -4.43 18.79
CA TYR A 341 16.20 -5.31 17.69
C TYR A 341 16.36 -6.78 18.13
N ALA A 342 16.77 -7.01 19.39
CA ALA A 342 16.90 -8.35 19.94
C ALA A 342 15.55 -9.02 20.27
N ASN A 343 14.47 -8.24 20.34
CA ASN A 343 13.11 -8.67 20.70
C ASN A 343 12.07 -7.73 20.05
N TYR A 344 11.99 -7.75 18.72
CA TYR A 344 11.18 -6.81 17.94
C TYR A 344 9.75 -7.32 17.80
N CYS A 345 8.78 -6.51 18.23
CA CYS A 345 7.38 -6.90 18.30
C CYS A 345 6.54 -6.15 17.28
N ILE A 346 5.80 -6.90 16.46
CA ILE A 346 4.79 -6.36 15.54
C ILE A 346 3.43 -6.84 16.02
N ASP A 347 2.49 -5.91 16.16
CA ASP A 347 1.11 -6.21 16.56
C ASP A 347 0.51 -7.27 15.63
N GLY A 348 -0.08 -8.33 16.21
CA GLY A 348 -0.63 -9.49 15.48
C GLY A 348 0.39 -10.58 15.11
N LEU A 349 1.69 -10.27 14.99
CA LEU A 349 2.74 -11.26 14.66
C LEU A 349 3.50 -11.76 15.89
N GLY A 350 3.55 -10.95 16.95
CA GLY A 350 4.34 -11.22 18.16
C GLY A 350 5.78 -10.73 18.01
N CYS A 351 6.66 -11.24 18.87
CA CYS A 351 8.06 -10.79 18.95
C CYS A 351 9.02 -11.80 18.32
N THR A 352 10.11 -11.31 17.73
CA THR A 352 11.23 -12.14 17.25
C THR A 352 12.57 -11.44 17.46
N SER A 353 13.65 -12.21 17.41
CA SER A 353 15.01 -11.66 17.28
C SER A 353 15.23 -11.24 15.83
N MET A 354 15.57 -9.96 15.59
CA MET A 354 15.89 -9.46 14.25
C MET A 354 17.33 -9.79 13.83
N MET A 355 18.15 -10.27 14.77
CA MET A 355 19.52 -10.73 14.51
C MET A 355 19.48 -12.00 13.67
N ILE A 356 20.16 -12.00 12.52
CA ILE A 356 20.14 -13.13 11.59
C ILE A 356 21.24 -14.14 11.94
N GLY A 357 20.83 -15.36 12.23
CA GLY A 357 21.70 -16.49 12.51
C GLY A 357 22.18 -16.56 13.97
N ASP A 358 22.39 -17.78 14.44
CA ASP A 358 22.90 -18.11 15.78
C ASP A 358 23.79 -19.37 15.74
N ASN A 359 24.13 -19.94 16.90
CA ASN A 359 24.93 -21.18 16.96
C ASN A 359 24.27 -22.38 16.27
N LYS A 360 22.93 -22.45 16.27
CA LYS A 360 22.18 -23.58 15.70
C LYS A 360 21.95 -23.39 14.22
N ASN A 361 21.67 -22.16 13.82
CA ASN A 361 21.27 -21.78 12.47
C ASN A 361 22.13 -20.60 11.97
N PRO A 362 23.45 -20.76 11.81
CA PRO A 362 24.30 -19.68 11.30
C PRO A 362 23.83 -19.24 9.91
N PHE A 363 24.02 -17.96 9.56
CA PHE A 363 23.71 -17.49 8.22
C PHE A 363 24.75 -18.02 7.23
N THR A 364 24.30 -18.61 6.11
CA THR A 364 25.17 -19.32 5.15
C THR A 364 24.96 -18.91 3.70
N LYS A 365 24.25 -17.81 3.45
CA LYS A 365 23.81 -17.39 2.10
C LYS A 365 24.38 -16.03 1.72
N THR A 366 23.93 -15.53 0.57
CA THR A 366 24.25 -14.18 0.11
C THR A 366 23.19 -13.20 0.59
N PHE A 367 23.63 -12.12 1.22
CA PHE A 367 22.85 -10.93 1.52
C PHE A 367 23.50 -9.72 0.83
N ASP A 368 22.78 -9.11 -0.11
CA ASP A 368 23.24 -7.93 -0.84
C ASP A 368 22.32 -6.74 -0.51
N GLY A 369 22.82 -5.75 0.22
CA GLY A 369 21.99 -4.60 0.57
C GLY A 369 21.88 -3.54 -0.53
N GLN A 370 22.52 -3.73 -1.69
CA GLN A 370 22.40 -2.86 -2.87
C GLN A 370 22.65 -1.36 -2.63
N GLY A 371 23.35 -1.00 -1.55
CA GLY A 371 23.62 0.38 -1.10
C GLY A 371 22.60 0.96 -0.13
N PHE A 372 21.52 0.24 0.19
CA PHE A 372 20.51 0.69 1.15
C PHE A 372 21.02 0.66 2.60
N THR A 373 20.33 1.40 3.46
CA THR A 373 20.70 1.61 4.86
C THR A 373 19.71 0.95 5.81
N LEU A 374 20.23 0.21 6.78
CA LEU A 374 19.57 -0.24 8.00
C LEU A 374 19.70 0.86 9.07
N LYS A 375 18.60 1.51 9.44
CA LYS A 375 18.58 2.74 10.26
C LYS A 375 17.93 2.51 11.62
N ASN A 376 18.35 3.33 12.59
CA ASN A 376 17.74 3.45 13.92
C ASN A 376 17.69 2.10 14.65
N VAL A 377 18.85 1.44 14.73
CA VAL A 377 19.01 0.15 15.40
C VAL A 377 19.32 0.39 16.88
N ASN A 378 18.69 -0.37 17.77
CA ASN A 378 19.09 -0.47 19.18
C ASN A 378 18.95 -1.93 19.63
N ILE A 379 20.04 -2.52 20.12
CA ILE A 379 20.11 -3.92 20.52
C ILE A 379 20.31 -4.00 22.04
N GLU A 380 19.34 -4.55 22.75
CA GLU A 380 19.45 -4.91 24.17
C GLU A 380 19.24 -6.44 24.29
N ALA A 381 20.33 -7.19 24.23
CA ALA A 381 20.37 -8.64 24.11
C ALA A 381 20.77 -9.32 25.43
N ASN A 382 19.78 -9.67 26.25
CA ASN A 382 19.99 -10.44 27.47
C ASN A 382 19.90 -11.95 27.21
N ASN A 383 20.83 -12.72 27.79
CA ASN A 383 20.97 -14.17 27.64
C ASN A 383 21.18 -14.64 26.19
N LYS A 384 21.91 -13.86 25.38
CA LYS A 384 22.30 -14.21 24.01
C LYS A 384 23.81 -14.10 23.85
N ASN A 385 24.41 -15.07 23.15
CA ASN A 385 25.87 -15.15 22.98
C ASN A 385 26.36 -14.57 21.66
N TYR A 386 25.47 -14.38 20.68
CA TYR A 386 25.81 -13.99 19.31
C TYR A 386 25.03 -12.73 18.99
N VAL A 387 25.69 -11.57 19.09
CA VAL A 387 25.00 -10.28 19.08
C VAL A 387 25.57 -9.38 17.99
N GLY A 388 24.68 -8.94 17.09
CA GLY A 388 24.95 -8.06 15.96
C GLY A 388 23.74 -8.00 15.03
N ILE A 389 23.81 -7.25 13.93
CA ILE A 389 22.79 -7.31 12.86
C ILE A 389 22.64 -8.76 12.36
N PHE A 390 23.77 -9.44 12.20
CA PHE A 390 23.91 -10.88 12.07
C PHE A 390 24.49 -11.44 13.37
N GLY A 391 23.88 -12.49 13.93
CA GLY A 391 24.42 -13.14 15.12
C GLY A 391 25.63 -14.00 14.77
N ASN A 392 25.49 -14.89 13.77
CA ASN A 392 26.56 -15.77 13.32
C ASN A 392 26.56 -15.92 11.79
N LEU A 393 27.73 -15.79 11.16
CA LEU A 393 27.97 -16.10 9.75
C LEU A 393 28.81 -17.37 9.63
N SER A 394 28.43 -18.30 8.75
CA SER A 394 29.19 -19.53 8.53
C SER A 394 29.20 -20.03 7.08
N ASN A 395 30.06 -21.00 6.79
CA ASN A 395 30.04 -21.85 5.58
C ASN A 395 29.91 -21.07 4.26
N GLY A 396 30.78 -20.08 4.03
CA GLY A 396 30.77 -19.34 2.77
C GLY A 396 29.72 -18.22 2.69
N ALA A 397 29.17 -17.79 3.82
CA ALA A 397 28.27 -16.64 3.90
C ALA A 397 28.86 -15.41 3.18
N ASN A 398 28.03 -14.68 2.45
CA ASN A 398 28.46 -13.51 1.70
C ASN A 398 27.55 -12.32 1.99
N ILE A 399 28.02 -11.34 2.76
CA ILE A 399 27.24 -10.14 3.08
C ILE A 399 27.92 -8.91 2.47
N LYS A 400 27.17 -8.07 1.73
CA LYS A 400 27.78 -6.96 1.00
C LYS A 400 26.86 -5.77 0.68
N ASN A 401 27.48 -4.65 0.32
CA ASN A 401 26.85 -3.45 -0.22
C ASN A 401 25.76 -2.86 0.69
N PHE A 402 26.02 -2.57 1.96
CA PHE A 402 24.99 -1.96 2.80
C PHE A 402 25.53 -1.04 3.87
N ASN A 403 24.68 -0.13 4.32
CA ASN A 403 25.00 0.79 5.40
C ASN A 403 24.20 0.43 6.65
N VAL A 404 24.79 0.64 7.82
CA VAL A 404 24.14 0.51 9.12
C VAL A 404 24.34 1.82 9.89
N ASP A 405 23.23 2.49 10.20
CA ASP A 405 23.22 3.73 10.98
C ASP A 405 22.41 3.51 12.26
N TYR A 406 23.11 3.41 13.39
CA TYR A 406 22.48 3.20 14.69
C TYR A 406 21.74 4.45 15.20
N MET A 407 21.98 5.65 14.63
CA MET A 407 21.38 6.92 15.07
C MET A 407 21.56 7.20 16.59
N ASN A 408 22.75 6.85 17.10
CA ASN A 408 23.14 6.82 18.51
C ASN A 408 22.40 5.77 19.37
N GLY A 409 21.90 4.70 18.76
CA GLY A 409 21.47 3.50 19.47
C GLY A 409 22.66 2.71 20.03
N ASN A 410 22.36 1.74 20.89
CA ASN A 410 23.33 0.92 21.60
C ASN A 410 23.37 -0.52 21.04
N VAL A 411 24.47 -1.22 21.32
CA VAL A 411 24.57 -2.67 21.28
C VAL A 411 24.97 -3.15 22.67
N LYS A 412 24.02 -3.63 23.46
CA LYS A 412 24.28 -4.16 24.80
C LYS A 412 23.96 -5.64 24.84
N ALA A 413 24.92 -6.42 25.30
CA ALA A 413 24.81 -7.86 25.39
C ALA A 413 25.25 -8.34 26.77
N ASN A 414 24.42 -9.15 27.41
CA ASN A 414 24.72 -9.78 28.69
C ASN A 414 24.39 -11.26 28.58
N THR A 415 25.29 -12.15 29.00
CA THR A 415 25.01 -13.59 29.00
C THR A 415 25.52 -14.28 30.24
N THR A 416 24.74 -15.24 30.74
CA THR A 416 25.17 -16.17 31.79
C THR A 416 25.92 -17.38 31.23
N ASN A 417 26.02 -17.50 29.90
CA ASN A 417 26.82 -18.53 29.24
C ASN A 417 28.30 -18.17 29.30
N SER A 418 29.17 -19.18 29.12
CA SER A 418 30.62 -19.01 29.26
C SER A 418 31.18 -17.96 28.31
N ILE A 419 30.75 -17.96 27.04
CA ILE A 419 31.33 -17.10 25.99
C ILE A 419 30.28 -16.16 25.39
N LEU A 420 30.67 -14.90 25.21
CA LEU A 420 29.92 -13.86 24.51
C LEU A 420 30.70 -13.32 23.30
N TYR A 421 29.99 -13.16 22.18
CA TYR A 421 30.46 -12.53 20.94
C TYR A 421 29.54 -11.36 20.58
N THR A 422 30.07 -10.15 20.55
CA THR A 422 29.29 -8.93 20.28
C THR A 422 29.99 -8.04 19.26
N GLY A 423 29.30 -7.70 18.17
CA GLY A 423 29.78 -6.75 17.18
C GLY A 423 28.68 -5.81 16.70
N GLY A 424 29.07 -4.66 16.15
CA GLY A 424 28.13 -3.70 15.58
C GLY A 424 27.39 -4.23 14.34
N VAL A 425 27.99 -5.16 13.59
CA VAL A 425 27.37 -5.83 12.45
C VAL A 425 27.26 -7.34 12.65
N VAL A 426 28.31 -8.01 13.12
CA VAL A 426 28.33 -9.47 13.27
C VAL A 426 28.75 -9.89 14.67
N GLY A 427 28.05 -10.84 15.28
CA GLY A 427 28.49 -11.45 16.54
C GLY A 427 29.73 -12.33 16.34
N LEU A 428 29.56 -13.45 15.62
CA LEU A 428 30.63 -14.40 15.30
C LEU A 428 30.70 -14.63 13.78
N ILE A 429 31.93 -14.79 13.27
CA ILE A 429 32.18 -15.31 11.92
C ILE A 429 32.91 -16.64 12.03
N GLU A 430 32.45 -17.63 11.29
CA GLU A 430 33.07 -18.94 11.13
C GLU A 430 33.18 -19.29 9.63
N GLN A 431 34.24 -19.96 9.22
CA GLN A 431 34.41 -20.66 7.94
C GLN A 431 34.05 -19.89 6.64
N ASP A 432 35.06 -19.33 5.96
CA ASP A 432 34.99 -18.83 4.56
C ASP A 432 34.01 -17.67 4.31
N ALA A 433 33.71 -16.84 5.31
CA ALA A 433 32.80 -15.71 5.10
C ALA A 433 33.41 -14.62 4.21
N LYS A 434 32.59 -13.96 3.39
CA LYS A 434 32.95 -12.79 2.58
C LYS A 434 32.13 -11.59 3.03
N VAL A 435 32.82 -10.52 3.39
CA VAL A 435 32.22 -9.31 3.95
C VAL A 435 32.80 -8.10 3.23
N GLU A 436 32.00 -7.42 2.41
CA GLU A 436 32.51 -6.35 1.55
C GLU A 436 31.56 -5.15 1.39
N ASP A 437 32.13 -3.95 1.23
CA ASP A 437 31.39 -2.72 0.90
C ASP A 437 30.32 -2.35 1.95
N ILE A 438 30.75 -2.18 3.21
CA ILE A 438 29.86 -1.89 4.35
C ILE A 438 30.31 -0.64 5.10
N VAL A 439 29.33 0.23 5.41
CA VAL A 439 29.54 1.40 6.30
C VAL A 439 28.74 1.23 7.58
N LEU A 440 29.42 1.27 8.73
CA LEU A 440 28.83 1.25 10.07
C LEU A 440 29.01 2.62 10.72
N LYS A 441 27.94 3.22 11.25
CA LYS A 441 28.06 4.54 11.89
C LYS A 441 27.12 4.84 13.05
N ASN A 442 27.53 5.84 13.83
CA ASN A 442 26.75 6.53 14.86
C ASN A 442 26.23 5.58 15.96
N ILE A 443 27.12 4.78 16.53
CA ILE A 443 26.79 3.93 17.68
C ILE A 443 27.10 4.71 18.95
N ASN A 444 26.18 4.71 19.91
CA ASN A 444 26.48 5.24 21.22
C ASN A 444 27.51 4.34 21.92
N GLU A 445 27.08 3.14 22.34
CA GLU A 445 27.97 2.21 23.05
C GLU A 445 27.76 0.78 22.55
N ILE A 446 28.86 0.03 22.48
CA ILE A 446 28.88 -1.44 22.35
C ILE A 446 29.41 -2.00 23.67
N ILE A 447 28.57 -2.72 24.41
CA ILE A 447 28.92 -3.29 25.72
C ILE A 447 28.61 -4.79 25.70
N GLY A 448 29.61 -5.62 25.96
CA GLY A 448 29.45 -7.07 26.09
C GLY A 448 29.92 -7.59 27.45
N ASN A 449 28.99 -8.14 28.23
CA ASN A 449 29.29 -8.75 29.52
C ASN A 449 29.11 -10.27 29.43
N GLY A 450 30.22 -10.99 29.37
CA GLY A 450 30.27 -12.45 29.36
C GLY A 450 30.49 -13.01 30.76
N LYS A 451 30.02 -14.24 31.01
CA LYS A 451 30.31 -14.89 32.31
C LYS A 451 31.79 -15.18 32.46
N ASP A 452 32.42 -15.84 31.49
CA ASP A 452 33.84 -16.18 31.55
C ASP A 452 34.62 -15.42 30.47
N TYR A 453 34.14 -15.43 29.23
CA TYR A 453 34.79 -14.84 28.07
C TYR A 453 33.89 -13.79 27.39
N ALA A 454 34.45 -12.62 27.10
CA ALA A 454 33.78 -11.57 26.34
C ALA A 454 34.65 -11.10 25.17
N TYR A 455 34.17 -11.34 23.95
CA TYR A 455 34.78 -10.89 22.70
C TYR A 455 33.90 -9.81 22.07
N VAL A 456 34.42 -8.59 22.02
CA VAL A 456 33.64 -7.43 21.57
C VAL A 456 34.43 -6.64 20.54
N GLY A 457 33.83 -6.37 19.38
CA GLY A 457 34.43 -5.49 18.39
C GLY A 457 33.48 -4.42 17.89
N GLY A 458 34.04 -3.36 17.32
CA GLY A 458 33.23 -2.32 16.67
C GLY A 458 32.39 -2.88 15.53
N PHE A 459 32.91 -3.86 14.80
CA PHE A 459 32.25 -4.46 13.64
C PHE A 459 31.88 -5.93 13.87
N VAL A 460 32.84 -6.77 14.26
CA VAL A 460 32.66 -8.21 14.52
C VAL A 460 33.04 -8.54 15.97
N GLY A 461 32.34 -9.44 16.65
CA GLY A 461 32.77 -9.90 17.99
C GLY A 461 34.04 -10.76 17.93
N ASP A 462 33.97 -11.88 17.20
CA ASP A 462 35.11 -12.79 16.97
C ASP A 462 35.08 -13.40 15.57
N ILE A 463 36.24 -13.79 15.04
CA ILE A 463 36.43 -14.41 13.73
C ILE A 463 37.20 -15.73 13.92
N VAL A 464 36.56 -16.86 13.66
CA VAL A 464 37.02 -18.19 14.08
C VAL A 464 36.88 -19.23 12.97
N ASP A 465 37.99 -19.54 12.30
CA ASP A 465 38.10 -20.57 11.25
C ASP A 465 39.18 -21.59 11.68
N VAL A 466 38.85 -22.41 12.69
CA VAL A 466 39.76 -23.44 13.26
C VAL A 466 39.34 -24.87 12.93
N ALA A 467 40.33 -25.71 12.60
CA ALA A 467 40.13 -27.12 12.26
C ALA A 467 40.22 -27.99 13.51
N ASN A 468 39.34 -28.99 13.61
CA ASN A 468 39.50 -30.05 14.60
C ASN A 468 40.61 -31.01 14.13
N PHE A 469 41.74 -31.02 14.86
CA PHE A 469 42.94 -31.80 14.53
C PHE A 469 42.72 -33.33 14.52
N ASP A 470 41.65 -33.82 15.14
CA ASP A 470 41.35 -35.25 15.27
C ASP A 470 40.48 -35.82 14.13
N SER A 471 39.97 -34.97 13.23
CA SER A 471 39.13 -35.37 12.08
C SER A 471 39.86 -35.17 10.75
N LEU A 472 39.59 -36.05 9.76
CA LEU A 472 40.10 -36.07 8.37
C LEU A 472 40.38 -34.66 7.78
N PRO A 473 41.35 -34.49 6.86
CA PRO A 473 41.87 -33.17 6.47
C PRO A 473 40.76 -32.24 5.96
N MET A 474 40.30 -31.36 6.84
CA MET A 474 39.32 -30.32 6.53
C MET A 474 40.06 -29.13 5.95
N ILE A 475 39.85 -28.82 4.68
CA ILE A 475 40.35 -27.59 4.07
C ILE A 475 39.49 -26.45 4.60
N ILE A 476 40.02 -25.72 5.58
CA ILE A 476 39.42 -24.46 6.02
C ILE A 476 39.85 -23.36 5.08
N LYS A 477 38.88 -22.60 4.58
CA LYS A 477 39.14 -21.36 3.85
C LYS A 477 38.99 -20.19 4.80
N GLY A 478 39.91 -19.24 4.72
CA GLY A 478 39.89 -18.06 5.54
C GLY A 478 38.88 -17.03 5.06
N SER A 479 38.19 -16.40 6.01
CA SER A 479 37.27 -15.30 5.77
C SER A 479 37.95 -14.04 5.19
N LYS A 480 37.20 -13.27 4.40
CA LYS A 480 37.68 -12.10 3.64
C LYS A 480 36.86 -10.84 3.93
N PHE A 481 37.56 -9.73 4.11
CA PHE A 481 37.02 -8.43 4.49
C PHE A 481 37.56 -7.35 3.56
N LYS A 482 36.67 -6.59 2.91
CA LYS A 482 37.07 -5.58 1.95
C LYS A 482 36.21 -4.32 2.02
N ASN A 483 36.80 -3.13 1.90
CA ASN A 483 36.07 -1.87 1.79
C ASN A 483 35.08 -1.64 2.95
N ILE A 484 35.57 -1.69 4.19
CA ILE A 484 34.74 -1.52 5.39
C ILE A 484 35.05 -0.17 6.04
N THR A 485 34.02 0.59 6.40
CA THR A 485 34.16 1.90 7.06
C THR A 485 33.37 1.93 8.36
N ILE A 486 34.01 2.36 9.45
CA ILE A 486 33.42 2.47 10.80
C ILE A 486 33.58 3.92 11.29
N LEU A 487 32.48 4.59 11.60
CA LEU A 487 32.45 6.01 11.95
C LEU A 487 31.68 6.26 13.24
N ASN A 488 32.23 7.10 14.13
CA ASN A 488 31.50 7.64 15.29
C ASN A 488 30.93 6.54 16.21
N ILE A 489 31.80 5.92 17.00
CA ILE A 489 31.40 5.03 18.11
C ILE A 489 31.86 5.67 19.41
N ASN A 490 30.96 5.98 20.36
CA ASN A 490 31.41 6.64 21.59
C ASN A 490 32.23 5.68 22.47
N GLY A 491 31.84 4.41 22.57
CA GLY A 491 32.60 3.41 23.33
C GLY A 491 32.35 1.96 22.91
N ILE A 492 33.39 1.14 23.03
CA ILE A 492 33.38 -0.32 22.85
C ILE A 492 33.99 -0.93 24.11
N GLN A 493 33.22 -1.75 24.82
CA GLN A 493 33.63 -2.31 26.11
C GLN A 493 33.25 -3.78 26.24
N ALA A 494 34.15 -4.55 26.87
CA ALA A 494 33.87 -5.91 27.29
C ALA A 494 34.23 -6.13 28.76
N GLU A 495 33.40 -6.88 29.47
CA GLU A 495 33.72 -7.41 30.80
C GLU A 495 33.44 -8.93 30.84
N GLY A 496 34.44 -9.70 31.28
CA GLY A 496 34.38 -11.15 31.40
C GLY A 496 35.24 -11.57 32.58
N ILE A 497 34.84 -12.61 33.32
CA ILE A 497 35.55 -12.99 34.55
C ILE A 497 36.95 -13.55 34.23
N GLN A 498 37.08 -14.34 33.17
CA GLN A 498 38.35 -14.95 32.76
C GLN A 498 39.06 -14.09 31.74
N THR A 499 38.44 -13.86 30.58
CA THR A 499 39.09 -13.14 29.48
C THR A 499 38.15 -12.15 28.82
N SER A 500 38.68 -10.96 28.55
CA SER A 500 38.01 -9.96 27.72
C SER A 500 38.94 -9.54 26.59
N ARG A 501 38.46 -9.57 25.36
CA ARG A 501 39.15 -8.94 24.23
C ARG A 501 38.28 -7.96 23.50
N VAL A 502 38.88 -6.80 23.21
CA VAL A 502 38.19 -5.68 22.59
C VAL A 502 39.00 -5.09 21.45
N GLY A 503 38.35 -4.85 20.31
CA GLY A 503 38.96 -4.14 19.20
C GLY A 503 38.04 -3.13 18.53
N GLY A 504 38.61 -2.11 17.88
CA GLY A 504 37.82 -1.17 17.08
C GLY A 504 37.13 -1.85 15.89
N PHE A 505 37.68 -2.97 15.40
CA PHE A 505 37.09 -3.81 14.35
C PHE A 505 36.61 -5.14 14.89
N SER A 506 37.50 -5.96 15.48
CA SER A 506 37.16 -7.29 16.04
C SER A 506 37.70 -7.49 17.46
N GLY A 507 36.95 -8.19 18.32
CA GLY A 507 37.47 -8.59 19.63
C GLY A 507 38.63 -9.57 19.49
N ALA A 508 38.47 -10.61 18.68
CA ALA A 508 39.55 -11.55 18.39
C ALA A 508 39.53 -12.04 16.93
N VAL A 509 40.65 -12.63 16.53
CA VAL A 509 40.87 -13.28 15.24
C VAL A 509 41.62 -14.58 15.50
N TYR A 510 40.97 -15.71 15.28
CA TYR A 510 41.51 -17.05 15.44
C TYR A 510 41.60 -17.76 14.09
N SER A 511 42.81 -18.03 13.60
CA SER A 511 43.00 -18.70 12.30
C SER A 511 43.78 -20.02 12.43
N SER A 512 43.45 -21.01 11.59
CA SER A 512 44.26 -22.21 11.37
C SER A 512 45.12 -22.06 10.11
N GLN A 513 46.43 -21.88 10.27
CA GLN A 513 47.38 -21.70 9.15
C GLN A 513 47.83 -23.04 8.56
N LEU A 514 46.86 -23.83 8.07
CA LEU A 514 47.10 -25.17 7.51
C LEU A 514 47.37 -25.15 6.00
N SER A 515 46.95 -24.09 5.29
CA SER A 515 47.15 -23.97 3.85
C SER A 515 47.01 -22.51 3.39
N GLN A 516 47.49 -22.16 2.19
CA GLN A 516 47.32 -20.81 1.63
C GLN A 516 45.84 -20.39 1.53
N ASN A 517 44.93 -21.34 1.39
CA ASN A 517 43.49 -21.08 1.32
C ASN A 517 42.91 -20.70 2.68
N SER A 518 43.59 -21.01 3.79
CA SER A 518 43.13 -20.77 5.16
C SER A 518 43.44 -19.36 5.68
N ARG A 519 44.09 -18.53 4.85
CA ARG A 519 44.50 -17.16 5.16
C ARG A 519 43.30 -16.21 5.25
N TYR A 520 43.24 -15.42 6.31
CA TYR A 520 42.36 -14.25 6.36
C TYR A 520 42.90 -13.09 5.55
N ASP A 521 42.00 -12.36 4.91
CA ASP A 521 42.35 -11.20 4.10
C ASP A 521 41.54 -9.99 4.54
N PHE A 522 42.20 -9.01 5.15
CA PHE A 522 41.65 -7.72 5.52
C PHE A 522 42.24 -6.67 4.57
N ASN A 523 41.40 -6.02 3.79
CA ASN A 523 41.83 -5.03 2.80
C ASN A 523 40.95 -3.77 2.82
N ASN A 524 41.59 -2.60 2.78
CA ASN A 524 40.91 -1.30 2.66
C ASN A 524 39.85 -1.09 3.76
N ILE A 525 40.30 -0.98 5.01
CA ILE A 525 39.41 -0.82 6.18
C ILE A 525 39.73 0.49 6.90
N PHE A 526 38.70 1.28 7.15
CA PHE A 526 38.82 2.62 7.73
C PHE A 526 38.00 2.75 9.01
N LEU A 527 38.66 3.09 10.12
CA LEU A 527 38.05 3.40 11.41
C LEU A 527 38.29 4.87 11.72
N ASN A 528 37.24 5.61 12.06
CA ASN A 528 37.36 7.00 12.45
C ASN A 528 36.43 7.37 13.60
N HIS A 529 36.98 8.09 14.56
CA HIS A 529 36.24 8.64 15.69
C HIS A 529 35.64 7.55 16.60
N ILE A 530 36.51 6.85 17.33
CA ILE A 530 36.11 5.92 18.40
C ILE A 530 36.56 6.49 19.75
N GLY A 531 35.61 6.78 20.64
CA GLY A 531 35.90 7.46 21.91
C GLY A 531 36.65 6.57 22.91
N TYR A 532 36.23 5.31 23.06
CA TYR A 532 36.78 4.36 24.04
C TYR A 532 36.78 2.93 23.50
N ILE A 533 37.84 2.17 23.77
CA ILE A 533 37.99 0.73 23.49
C ILE A 533 38.55 0.09 24.75
N GLY A 534 37.77 -0.73 25.46
CA GLY A 534 38.06 -1.13 26.83
C GLY A 534 37.80 -2.61 27.16
N ALA A 535 38.82 -3.36 27.53
CA ALA A 535 38.70 -4.73 28.03
C ALA A 535 38.87 -4.76 29.55
N VAL A 536 37.94 -5.41 30.27
CA VAL A 536 37.98 -5.57 31.73
C VAL A 536 37.91 -7.04 32.09
N THR A 537 38.80 -7.53 32.95
CA THR A 537 38.73 -8.90 33.51
C THR A 537 39.02 -8.94 35.00
N ASP A 538 38.58 -10.03 35.65
CA ASP A 538 38.85 -10.32 37.05
C ASP A 538 40.06 -11.24 37.25
N LYS A 539 40.38 -12.11 36.29
CA LYS A 539 41.35 -13.21 36.44
C LYS A 539 42.38 -13.23 35.31
N ALA A 540 42.14 -13.97 34.24
CA ALA A 540 43.17 -14.38 33.29
C ALA A 540 43.66 -13.27 32.36
N SER A 541 42.84 -12.65 31.50
CA SER A 541 43.39 -11.69 30.53
C SER A 541 42.47 -10.59 30.04
N ALA A 542 42.95 -9.35 30.05
CA ALA A 542 42.33 -8.21 29.37
C ALA A 542 43.19 -7.77 28.18
N LYS A 543 42.61 -7.78 26.97
CA LYS A 543 43.34 -7.42 25.73
C LYS A 543 42.56 -6.42 24.89
N SER A 544 43.17 -5.29 24.59
CA SER A 544 42.56 -4.22 23.79
C SER A 544 43.48 -3.78 22.66
N GLY A 545 42.95 -3.72 21.45
CA GLY A 545 43.65 -3.17 20.29
C GLY A 545 42.82 -2.10 19.60
N GLY A 546 43.47 -1.11 19.00
CA GLY A 546 42.75 -0.12 18.19
C GLY A 546 41.98 -0.77 17.03
N PHE A 547 42.49 -1.87 16.48
CA PHE A 547 41.86 -2.64 15.40
C PHE A 547 41.33 -3.99 15.90
N VAL A 548 42.20 -4.86 16.41
CA VAL A 548 41.83 -6.21 16.89
C VAL A 548 42.29 -6.40 18.32
N GLY A 549 41.47 -6.96 19.21
CA GLY A 549 41.91 -7.24 20.58
C GLY A 549 43.08 -8.24 20.61
N GLU A 550 42.90 -9.43 20.03
CA GLU A 550 43.97 -10.44 19.92
C GLU A 550 43.91 -11.24 18.60
N ILE A 551 45.07 -11.52 18.00
CA ILE A 551 45.23 -12.38 16.83
C ILE A 551 45.97 -13.67 17.22
N ILE A 552 45.30 -14.81 17.09
CA ILE A 552 45.81 -16.14 17.40
C ILE A 552 45.86 -16.99 16.14
N ASN A 553 47.04 -17.50 15.82
CA ASN A 553 47.27 -18.35 14.67
C ASN A 553 47.76 -19.72 15.12
N VAL A 554 47.03 -20.76 14.71
CA VAL A 554 47.35 -22.16 15.03
C VAL A 554 48.07 -22.79 13.85
N TYR A 555 49.26 -23.34 14.09
CA TYR A 555 50.13 -23.93 13.07
C TYR A 555 50.15 -25.45 13.15
N LYS A 556 50.31 -26.13 12.00
CA LYS A 556 50.65 -27.55 11.97
C LYS A 556 52.17 -27.72 12.06
N LYS A 557 52.62 -28.66 12.89
CA LYS A 557 54.04 -28.96 13.07
C LYS A 557 54.66 -29.38 11.72
N ASN A 558 55.73 -28.68 11.31
CA ASN A 558 56.55 -28.94 10.10
C ASN A 558 56.01 -28.45 8.74
N GLU A 559 54.99 -27.58 8.68
CA GLU A 559 54.55 -26.95 7.43
C GLU A 559 54.99 -25.47 7.36
N THR A 560 55.09 -24.91 6.15
CA THR A 560 55.46 -23.50 5.93
C THR A 560 54.32 -22.60 6.42
N PRO A 561 54.56 -21.63 7.33
CA PRO A 561 53.52 -20.75 7.84
C PRO A 561 52.83 -19.97 6.72
N THR A 562 51.52 -19.76 6.84
CA THR A 562 50.71 -18.99 5.87
C THR A 562 50.10 -17.78 6.56
N TYR A 563 50.67 -16.60 6.32
CA TYR A 563 50.37 -15.38 7.07
C TYR A 563 48.99 -14.79 6.76
N ASN A 564 48.22 -14.37 7.77
CA ASN A 564 47.03 -13.54 7.55
C ASN A 564 47.42 -12.18 6.90
N SER A 565 46.58 -11.65 6.03
CA SER A 565 46.77 -10.35 5.37
C SER A 565 46.05 -9.24 6.11
N PHE A 566 46.75 -8.18 6.45
CA PHE A 566 46.17 -6.92 6.89
C PHE A 566 46.76 -5.82 6.03
N THR A 567 45.95 -5.30 5.11
CA THR A 567 46.39 -4.40 4.04
C THR A 567 45.53 -3.15 3.96
N ASP A 568 46.16 -1.98 3.80
CA ASP A 568 45.47 -0.71 3.59
C ASP A 568 44.45 -0.39 4.70
N ILE A 569 44.90 -0.44 5.96
CA ILE A 569 44.03 -0.19 7.12
C ILE A 569 44.40 1.14 7.76
N SER A 570 43.41 1.98 8.07
CA SER A 570 43.63 3.27 8.71
C SER A 570 42.72 3.46 9.91
N LEU A 571 43.32 3.85 11.03
CA LEU A 571 42.66 4.19 12.28
C LEU A 571 42.91 5.66 12.58
N ASN A 572 41.84 6.44 12.71
CA ASN A 572 41.90 7.87 12.94
C ASN A 572 41.06 8.26 14.16
N ASP A 573 41.58 9.23 14.93
CA ASP A 573 40.85 9.87 16.03
C ASP A 573 40.29 8.84 17.04
N ILE A 574 41.20 8.07 17.65
CA ILE A 574 40.85 7.11 18.71
C ILE A 574 41.16 7.74 20.07
N GLY A 575 40.18 7.77 20.97
CA GLY A 575 40.30 8.39 22.29
C GLY A 575 41.17 7.57 23.24
N LEU A 576 40.57 6.61 23.94
CA LEU A 576 41.27 5.76 24.91
C LEU A 576 41.16 4.28 24.52
N ILE A 577 42.31 3.61 24.39
CA ILE A 577 42.41 2.14 24.30
C ILE A 577 42.91 1.65 25.65
N GLN A 578 42.10 0.89 26.38
CA GLN A 578 42.41 0.44 27.74
C GLN A 578 42.24 -1.07 27.92
N SER A 579 43.18 -1.68 28.63
CA SER A 579 43.01 -3.01 29.21
C SER A 579 43.17 -2.93 30.72
N TYR A 580 42.27 -3.58 31.45
CA TYR A 580 42.21 -3.55 32.90
C TYR A 580 41.99 -4.94 33.47
N ASN A 581 43.02 -5.49 34.12
CA ASN A 581 42.94 -6.74 34.87
C ASN A 581 42.92 -6.45 36.37
N LYS A 582 41.85 -6.87 37.07
CA LYS A 582 41.67 -6.67 38.52
C LYS A 582 42.56 -7.59 39.37
N GLY A 583 43.04 -8.71 38.84
CA GLY A 583 43.97 -9.62 39.52
C GLY A 583 43.39 -10.29 40.77
N THR A 584 42.14 -10.75 40.72
CA THR A 584 41.43 -11.38 41.85
C THR A 584 41.75 -12.86 42.04
N TYR A 585 42.44 -13.49 41.09
CA TYR A 585 42.84 -14.89 41.11
C TYR A 585 44.37 -15.03 41.22
N ASP A 586 44.84 -16.18 41.69
CA ASP A 586 46.26 -16.45 41.95
C ASP A 586 46.57 -17.85 41.46
N HIS A 587 47.30 -17.96 40.34
CA HIS A 587 47.81 -19.25 39.93
C HIS A 587 49.08 -19.58 40.73
N TYR A 588 48.93 -20.41 41.77
CA TYR A 588 50.05 -21.14 42.35
C TYR A 588 50.58 -22.16 41.33
N LEU A 589 51.62 -21.78 40.59
CA LEU A 589 52.37 -22.63 39.66
C LEU A 589 53.02 -23.81 40.41
N ASN A 590 52.33 -24.95 40.48
CA ASN A 590 52.90 -26.22 40.97
C ASN A 590 53.28 -27.19 39.84
N SER A 591 53.14 -26.79 38.58
CA SER A 591 53.59 -27.59 37.43
C SER A 591 54.00 -26.70 36.26
N SER A 592 55.07 -27.09 35.58
CA SER A 592 55.79 -26.34 34.56
C SER A 592 55.12 -26.25 33.18
N HIS A 593 53.78 -26.41 33.07
CA HIS A 593 53.13 -26.68 31.78
C HIS A 593 51.79 -25.98 31.47
N ASP A 594 51.22 -25.13 32.35
CA ASP A 594 49.99 -24.39 32.02
C ASP A 594 50.24 -22.86 32.00
N PHE A 595 49.94 -22.23 30.86
CA PHE A 595 50.30 -20.85 30.47
C PHE A 595 49.13 -19.85 30.61
N GLU A 596 48.26 -19.98 31.62
CA GLU A 596 47.26 -18.93 31.90
C GLU A 596 47.89 -17.88 32.84
N GLN A 597 48.65 -16.94 32.26
CA GLN A 597 49.19 -15.77 32.96
C GLN A 597 48.11 -14.70 33.13
N ASP A 598 48.02 -14.10 34.33
CA ASP A 598 47.05 -13.04 34.66
C ASP A 598 47.51 -11.69 34.07
N ASP A 599 47.08 -11.37 32.85
CA ASP A 599 47.70 -10.34 32.00
C ASP A 599 46.77 -9.20 31.60
N SER A 600 47.37 -8.03 31.32
CA SER A 600 46.69 -6.89 30.68
C SER A 600 47.53 -6.34 29.54
N PHE A 601 46.99 -6.30 28.31
CA PHE A 601 47.70 -5.82 27.11
C PHE A 601 46.86 -4.80 26.34
N ALA A 602 47.40 -3.62 26.05
CA ALA A 602 46.74 -2.59 25.27
C ALA A 602 47.64 -2.07 24.13
N SER A 603 47.13 -1.99 22.90
CA SER A 603 47.94 -1.54 21.78
C SER A 603 47.20 -0.70 20.74
N GLY A 604 47.94 0.09 19.98
CA GLY A 604 47.36 0.93 18.92
C GLY A 604 46.74 0.15 17.76
N PHE A 605 47.21 -1.07 17.45
CA PHE A 605 46.61 -1.93 16.41
C PHE A 605 46.06 -3.24 16.99
N ALA A 606 46.92 -4.11 17.53
CA ALA A 606 46.50 -5.38 18.14
C ALA A 606 47.22 -5.65 19.45
N ALA A 607 46.56 -6.17 20.49
CA ALA A 607 47.24 -6.38 21.77
C ALA A 607 48.33 -7.46 21.66
N SER A 608 48.01 -8.56 20.97
CA SER A 608 48.92 -9.66 20.66
C SER A 608 48.72 -10.11 19.22
N ALA A 609 49.80 -10.36 18.50
CA ALA A 609 49.76 -10.86 17.13
C ALA A 609 50.96 -11.76 16.82
N SER A 610 50.73 -12.92 16.21
CA SER A 610 51.81 -13.80 15.75
C SER A 610 51.50 -14.36 14.36
N GLY A 611 52.46 -14.35 13.42
CA GLY A 611 52.30 -14.93 12.09
C GLY A 611 51.38 -14.16 11.14
N ASN A 612 51.56 -12.85 10.98
CA ASN A 612 50.74 -12.02 10.10
C ASN A 612 51.59 -11.18 9.13
N TYR A 613 50.96 -10.72 8.05
CA TYR A 613 51.50 -9.77 7.08
C TYR A 613 50.72 -8.45 7.18
N PHE A 614 51.36 -7.43 7.77
CA PHE A 614 50.84 -6.08 7.89
C PHE A 614 51.45 -5.19 6.82
N ALA A 615 50.62 -4.62 5.95
CA ALA A 615 51.07 -3.76 4.85
C ALA A 615 50.20 -2.51 4.71
N GLY A 616 50.81 -1.33 4.68
CA GLY A 616 50.07 -0.09 4.42
C GLY A 616 49.12 0.31 5.55
N ILE A 617 49.57 0.17 6.80
CA ILE A 617 48.75 0.47 7.98
C ILE A 617 49.06 1.88 8.48
N THR A 618 48.04 2.68 8.75
CA THR A 618 48.17 4.03 9.31
C THR A 618 47.41 4.17 10.62
N LEU A 619 48.11 4.47 11.70
CA LEU A 619 47.56 4.86 12.98
C LEU A 619 47.76 6.36 13.16
N ASN A 620 46.67 7.11 13.25
CA ASN A 620 46.72 8.56 13.28
C ASN A 620 45.84 9.11 14.41
N ASN A 621 46.42 9.98 15.24
CA ASN A 621 45.71 10.63 16.34
C ASN A 621 45.04 9.64 17.31
N ILE A 622 45.85 8.75 17.91
CA ILE A 622 45.42 7.91 19.05
C ILE A 622 45.83 8.63 20.33
N LYS A 623 44.86 9.06 21.15
CA LYS A 623 45.13 9.93 22.29
C LYS A 623 45.80 9.19 23.45
N THR A 624 45.26 8.05 23.89
CA THR A 624 45.83 7.27 24.99
C THR A 624 45.71 5.76 24.74
N ILE A 625 46.79 5.03 25.02
CA ILE A 625 46.86 3.57 25.08
C ILE A 625 47.31 3.21 26.50
N GLN A 626 46.51 2.45 27.23
CA GLN A 626 46.77 2.16 28.63
C GLN A 626 46.51 0.70 28.99
N SER A 627 47.50 0.05 29.59
CA SER A 627 47.34 -1.25 30.21
C SER A 627 47.51 -1.13 31.72
N ILE A 628 46.62 -1.78 32.45
CA ILE A 628 46.59 -1.78 33.90
C ILE A 628 46.40 -3.21 34.40
N SER A 629 47.31 -3.64 35.27
CA SER A 629 47.24 -4.87 36.05
C SER A 629 47.30 -4.51 37.52
N LYS A 630 46.29 -4.92 38.29
CA LYS A 630 46.17 -4.70 39.74
C LYS A 630 46.30 -6.01 40.52
N ASP A 631 46.44 -5.89 41.83
CA ASP A 631 46.56 -7.01 42.79
C ASP A 631 47.53 -8.11 42.32
N LYS A 632 47.00 -9.28 41.96
CA LYS A 632 47.78 -10.48 41.62
C LYS A 632 48.11 -10.63 40.14
N ALA A 633 47.64 -9.72 39.30
CA ALA A 633 47.95 -9.75 37.87
C ALA A 633 49.45 -9.49 37.62
N GLU A 634 50.03 -10.26 36.71
CA GLU A 634 51.47 -10.41 36.52
C GLU A 634 52.03 -9.42 35.50
N LEU A 635 51.46 -9.41 34.29
CA LEU A 635 51.96 -8.62 33.16
C LEU A 635 51.06 -7.44 32.84
N SER A 636 51.68 -6.30 32.52
CA SER A 636 50.98 -5.11 32.02
C SER A 636 51.77 -4.49 30.87
N TYR A 637 51.34 -4.73 29.63
CA TYR A 637 52.03 -4.25 28.44
C TYR A 637 51.22 -3.24 27.64
N SER A 638 51.88 -2.18 27.19
CA SER A 638 51.29 -1.19 26.28
C SER A 638 52.23 -0.82 25.16
N SER A 639 51.71 -0.79 23.93
CA SER A 639 52.54 -0.55 22.75
C SER A 639 51.84 0.26 21.67
N GLY A 640 52.60 1.07 20.92
CA GLY A 640 52.03 1.88 19.85
C GLY A 640 51.41 1.08 18.71
N PHE A 641 51.83 -0.17 18.48
CA PHE A 641 51.26 -1.06 17.46
C PHE A 641 50.84 -2.43 18.03
N THR A 642 51.76 -3.21 18.59
CA THR A 642 51.45 -4.52 19.23
C THR A 642 52.28 -4.78 20.48
N ALA A 643 51.66 -5.32 21.53
CA ALA A 643 52.35 -5.51 22.82
C ALA A 643 53.12 -6.83 22.85
N ILE A 644 52.59 -7.86 22.20
CA ILE A 644 53.28 -9.12 21.95
C ILE A 644 53.30 -9.39 20.44
N SER A 645 54.48 -9.72 19.93
CA SER A 645 54.70 -10.00 18.51
C SER A 645 55.50 -11.30 18.30
N GLY A 646 55.22 -12.02 17.22
CA GLY A 646 56.04 -13.17 16.85
C GLY A 646 55.88 -13.63 15.40
N SER A 647 56.97 -13.71 14.67
CA SER A 647 57.01 -14.13 13.26
C SER A 647 56.11 -13.28 12.35
N ASN A 648 55.98 -11.97 12.57
CA ASN A 648 55.18 -11.06 11.76
C ASN A 648 56.02 -10.32 10.71
N TYR A 649 55.40 -9.95 9.60
CA TYR A 649 55.98 -9.08 8.58
C TYR A 649 55.30 -7.72 8.62
N PHE A 650 56.07 -6.67 8.88
CA PHE A 650 55.60 -5.29 8.88
C PHE A 650 56.16 -4.54 7.68
N HIS A 651 55.28 -3.96 6.88
CA HIS A 651 55.64 -3.24 5.67
C HIS A 651 54.82 -1.95 5.54
N ASN A 652 55.48 -0.81 5.30
CA ASN A 652 54.79 0.48 5.08
C ASN A 652 53.83 0.85 6.22
N ILE A 653 54.35 0.90 7.45
CA ILE A 653 53.54 1.23 8.64
C ILE A 653 53.79 2.69 9.05
N ILE A 654 52.72 3.42 9.31
CA ILE A 654 52.75 4.84 9.68
C ILE A 654 52.05 5.02 11.04
N LEU A 655 52.77 5.54 12.03
CA LEU A 655 52.20 6.04 13.28
C LEU A 655 52.38 7.56 13.31
N ASN A 656 51.29 8.30 13.46
CA ASN A 656 51.31 9.76 13.54
C ASN A 656 50.48 10.23 14.74
N ASN A 657 51.11 11.02 15.61
CA ASN A 657 50.44 11.61 16.77
C ASN A 657 49.78 10.57 17.70
N ILE A 658 50.56 9.58 18.15
CA ILE A 658 50.17 8.73 19.27
C ILE A 658 50.50 9.48 20.56
N GLY A 659 49.51 9.75 21.41
CA GLY A 659 49.66 10.58 22.61
C GLY A 659 50.36 9.84 23.74
N GLU A 660 49.60 9.32 24.70
CA GLU A 660 50.15 8.64 25.87
C GLU A 660 50.11 7.12 25.72
N ILE A 661 51.22 6.44 26.00
CA ILE A 661 51.32 4.98 26.09
C ILE A 661 51.71 4.65 27.54
N ILE A 662 50.82 4.01 28.28
CA ILE A 662 50.93 3.85 29.74
C ILE A 662 50.78 2.38 30.10
N ALA A 663 51.78 1.82 30.77
CA ALA A 663 51.68 0.51 31.40
C ALA A 663 51.78 0.65 32.93
N GLU A 664 50.79 0.13 33.64
CA GLU A 664 50.75 0.08 35.10
C GLU A 664 50.63 -1.37 35.56
N GLY A 665 51.58 -1.86 36.36
CA GLY A 665 51.53 -3.21 36.92
C GLY A 665 51.91 -3.26 38.39
N THR A 666 51.49 -4.32 39.09
CA THR A 666 51.88 -4.59 40.48
C THR A 666 53.20 -5.36 40.58
N GLY A 667 53.51 -6.22 39.59
CA GLY A 667 54.69 -7.09 39.63
C GLY A 667 54.53 -8.34 40.49
N HIS A 668 53.31 -8.86 40.60
CA HIS A 668 53.07 -10.14 41.25
C HIS A 668 53.90 -11.24 40.55
N ASN A 669 54.53 -12.15 41.32
CA ASN A 669 55.47 -13.20 40.86
C ASN A 669 56.84 -12.75 40.28
N LYS A 670 57.84 -13.66 40.26
CA LYS A 670 59.25 -13.34 39.91
C LYS A 670 59.45 -12.95 38.44
N ASP A 671 58.51 -13.34 37.58
CA ASP A 671 58.57 -13.17 36.13
C ASP A 671 57.67 -12.03 35.61
N GLY A 672 56.92 -11.36 36.50
CA GLY A 672 56.01 -10.27 36.16
C GLY A 672 56.72 -9.00 35.68
N ALA A 673 56.30 -8.43 34.55
CA ALA A 673 56.90 -7.26 33.90
C ALA A 673 55.85 -6.19 33.54
N THR A 674 56.26 -4.91 33.60
CA THR A 674 55.45 -3.78 33.14
C THR A 674 56.19 -3.07 32.01
N ILE A 675 55.61 -3.08 30.81
CA ILE A 675 56.33 -2.69 29.58
C ILE A 675 55.52 -1.66 28.80
N ALA A 676 56.11 -0.52 28.48
CA ALA A 676 55.53 0.46 27.58
C ALA A 676 56.48 0.76 26.42
N THR A 677 56.05 0.58 25.17
CA THR A 677 56.92 0.79 23.99
C THR A 677 56.25 1.59 22.89
N GLY A 678 57.06 2.26 22.06
CA GLY A 678 56.51 3.10 21.00
C GLY A 678 55.98 2.33 19.79
N PHE A 679 56.43 1.10 19.54
CA PHE A 679 55.93 0.31 18.42
C PHE A 679 55.53 -1.10 18.83
N VAL A 680 56.49 -1.95 19.17
CA VAL A 680 56.27 -3.37 19.52
C VAL A 680 56.75 -3.61 20.96
N GLY A 681 56.02 -4.34 21.79
CA GLY A 681 56.41 -4.62 23.18
C GLY A 681 57.51 -5.67 23.29
N MET A 682 57.10 -6.92 23.51
CA MET A 682 57.96 -8.09 23.42
C MET A 682 57.82 -8.73 22.04
N TYR A 683 58.95 -9.11 21.42
CA TYR A 683 58.93 -9.77 20.12
C TYR A 683 59.90 -10.95 20.02
N ASN A 684 59.55 -11.93 19.19
CA ASN A 684 60.40 -13.06 18.83
C ASN A 684 61.38 -12.62 17.71
N PRO A 685 62.67 -13.01 17.70
CA PRO A 685 63.65 -12.66 16.64
C PRO A 685 63.30 -13.06 15.19
N PHE A 686 62.07 -13.48 14.89
CA PHE A 686 61.57 -13.82 13.56
C PHE A 686 60.64 -12.77 12.95
N ASP A 687 60.45 -11.62 13.60
CA ASP A 687 59.73 -10.49 13.00
C ASP A 687 60.60 -9.76 11.97
N ASP A 688 59.98 -9.31 10.89
CA ASP A 688 60.61 -8.55 9.81
C ASP A 688 59.98 -7.14 9.72
N PHE A 689 60.83 -6.11 9.66
CA PHE A 689 60.38 -4.70 9.65
C PHE A 689 60.94 -3.93 8.44
N TYR A 690 60.04 -3.42 7.61
CA TYR A 690 60.37 -2.64 6.42
C TYR A 690 59.55 -1.36 6.33
N ASN A 691 60.24 -0.22 6.19
CA ASN A 691 59.61 1.07 5.87
C ASN A 691 58.58 1.48 6.95
N ILE A 692 59.08 1.71 8.15
CA ILE A 692 58.29 2.08 9.33
C ILE A 692 58.55 3.55 9.64
N TYR A 693 57.48 4.35 9.74
CA TYR A 693 57.56 5.80 9.93
C TYR A 693 56.72 6.22 11.14
N ILE A 694 57.38 6.76 12.16
CA ILE A 694 56.73 7.09 13.44
C ILE A 694 56.99 8.56 13.79
N PHE A 695 55.93 9.33 14.02
CA PHE A 695 56.01 10.71 14.48
C PHE A 695 55.22 10.91 15.78
N TYR A 696 55.95 11.20 16.87
CA TYR A 696 55.38 11.63 18.14
C TYR A 696 55.34 13.15 18.24
N THR A 697 54.31 13.70 18.88
CA THR A 697 54.19 15.13 19.15
C THR A 697 54.81 15.49 20.51
N PRO A 698 55.05 16.77 20.83
CA PRO A 698 55.60 17.17 22.13
C PRO A 698 54.77 16.73 23.35
N GLN A 699 53.49 16.42 23.15
CA GLN A 699 52.59 15.94 24.18
C GLN A 699 52.69 14.42 24.39
N SER A 700 53.30 13.70 23.45
CA SER A 700 53.42 12.26 23.52
C SER A 700 54.31 11.81 24.67
N LYS A 701 53.91 10.73 25.36
CA LYS A 701 54.66 10.14 26.47
C LYS A 701 54.55 8.63 26.47
N ILE A 702 55.63 7.95 26.84
CA ILE A 702 55.63 6.51 27.08
C ILE A 702 56.07 6.28 28.51
N THR A 703 55.21 5.64 29.30
CA THR A 703 55.41 5.50 30.73
C THR A 703 55.12 4.09 31.19
N ALA A 704 56.03 3.55 31.99
CA ALA A 704 55.84 2.29 32.70
C ALA A 704 55.99 2.52 34.20
N PHE A 705 54.96 2.19 34.98
CA PHE A 705 54.91 2.36 36.43
C PHE A 705 54.79 1.02 37.14
N GLN A 706 55.55 0.85 38.23
CA GLN A 706 55.46 -0.33 39.08
C GLN A 706 55.87 -0.01 40.52
N LEU A 707 55.33 -0.79 41.48
CA LEU A 707 55.63 -0.66 42.91
C LEU A 707 56.91 -1.41 43.34
N GLU A 708 57.27 -2.55 42.72
CA GLU A 708 58.35 -3.42 43.28
C GLU A 708 59.34 -4.09 42.27
N LYS A 709 59.14 -4.12 40.93
CA LYS A 709 59.99 -4.91 39.96
C LYS A 709 60.29 -4.26 38.57
N ILE A 710 60.36 -5.05 37.47
CA ILE A 710 60.82 -4.67 36.12
C ILE A 710 59.77 -3.81 35.38
N ALA A 711 59.88 -2.48 35.52
CA ALA A 711 59.19 -1.51 34.67
C ALA A 711 60.13 -0.99 33.58
N VAL A 712 59.82 -1.21 32.31
CA VAL A 712 60.69 -0.87 31.18
C VAL A 712 59.95 -0.05 30.13
N THR A 713 60.62 1.00 29.64
CA THR A 713 60.18 1.79 28.50
C THR A 713 61.12 1.61 27.32
N GLY A 714 60.58 1.65 26.10
CA GLY A 714 61.35 1.52 24.86
C GLY A 714 60.85 2.45 23.75
N TYR A 715 61.77 2.95 22.92
CA TYR A 715 61.42 3.76 21.75
C TYR A 715 60.61 2.96 20.74
N PHE A 716 61.12 1.78 20.36
CA PHE A 716 60.49 0.89 19.39
C PHE A 716 60.06 -0.40 20.08
N ASP A 717 61.00 -1.08 20.74
CA ASP A 717 60.82 -2.31 21.52
C ASP A 717 61.71 -2.34 22.79
N ILE A 718 61.74 -3.48 23.49
CA ILE A 718 62.64 -3.73 24.62
C ILE A 718 63.81 -4.71 24.36
N GLY A 719 63.99 -5.21 23.15
CA GLY A 719 65.12 -6.07 22.74
C GLY A 719 64.96 -7.58 22.92
N ALA A 720 65.14 -8.35 21.83
CA ALA A 720 65.45 -9.79 21.85
C ALA A 720 66.97 -10.02 21.71
N ASN A 721 67.49 -11.16 22.19
CA ASN A 721 68.89 -11.56 21.99
C ASN A 721 69.16 -11.83 20.50
N ASP A 722 69.45 -10.78 19.75
CA ASP A 722 69.53 -10.75 18.29
C ASP A 722 70.86 -11.38 17.81
N LYS A 723 70.99 -12.71 17.97
CA LYS A 723 72.18 -13.46 17.54
C LYS A 723 72.22 -13.73 16.03
N ASN A 724 71.11 -13.54 15.32
CA ASN A 724 70.98 -13.78 13.87
C ASN A 724 70.39 -12.54 13.19
N GLN A 725 71.26 -11.62 12.76
CA GLN A 725 70.87 -10.45 11.96
C GLN A 725 70.11 -10.87 10.68
N LYS A 726 68.79 -10.69 10.65
CA LYS A 726 68.02 -10.59 9.41
C LYS A 726 67.30 -9.23 9.33
N THR A 727 67.44 -8.61 8.16
CA THR A 727 66.53 -7.73 7.40
C THR A 727 65.58 -6.74 8.12
N HIS A 728 66.12 -5.82 8.92
CA HIS A 728 65.43 -4.56 9.22
C HIS A 728 65.88 -3.46 8.25
N GLU A 729 64.94 -2.81 7.55
CA GLU A 729 65.26 -1.71 6.61
C GLU A 729 64.30 -0.51 6.79
N ASN A 730 64.86 0.70 6.68
CA ASN A 730 64.10 1.95 6.62
C ASN A 730 63.13 2.18 7.80
N ILE A 731 63.63 2.05 9.03
CA ILE A 731 62.89 2.40 10.24
C ILE A 731 63.28 3.82 10.68
N PHE A 732 62.32 4.74 10.65
CA PHE A 732 62.51 6.15 10.99
C PHE A 732 61.53 6.61 12.06
N MET A 733 62.06 7.22 13.12
CA MET A 733 61.26 7.73 14.23
C MET A 733 61.67 9.15 14.58
N TRP A 734 60.68 10.02 14.80
CA TRP A 734 60.84 11.36 15.33
C TRP A 734 60.13 11.46 16.67
N ALA A 735 60.88 11.74 17.74
CA ALA A 735 60.36 11.83 19.10
C ALA A 735 60.87 13.10 19.80
N PRO A 736 60.06 13.73 20.67
CA PRO A 736 60.57 14.82 21.50
C PRO A 736 61.57 14.29 22.53
N LYS A 737 62.48 15.15 23.01
CA LYS A 737 63.37 14.80 24.11
C LYS A 737 62.57 14.45 25.38
N ASN A 738 63.07 13.49 26.17
CA ASN A 738 62.49 13.04 27.43
C ASN A 738 61.05 12.48 27.33
N PHE A 739 60.68 11.92 26.17
CA PHE A 739 59.33 11.35 25.98
C PHE A 739 59.15 9.97 26.63
N LEU A 740 60.23 9.25 26.94
CA LEU A 740 60.21 8.03 27.74
C LEU A 740 60.32 8.38 29.24
N GLN A 741 59.52 7.73 30.08
CA GLN A 741 59.53 7.88 31.53
C GLN A 741 59.62 6.49 32.21
N GLY A 742 60.75 6.22 32.87
CA GLY A 742 61.03 4.94 33.54
C GLY A 742 62.42 4.41 33.20
N LYS A 743 62.69 3.13 33.51
CA LYS A 743 63.94 2.48 33.09
C LYS A 743 63.90 2.24 31.59
N HIS A 744 64.91 2.73 30.86
CA HIS A 744 64.97 2.59 29.40
C HIS A 744 65.68 1.29 29.01
N SER A 745 65.14 0.56 28.03
CA SER A 745 65.88 -0.52 27.37
C SER A 745 66.97 0.07 26.45
N PRO A 746 68.17 -0.53 26.35
CA PRO A 746 69.21 -0.07 25.43
C PRO A 746 68.72 -0.11 23.98
N HIS A 747 69.07 0.93 23.21
CA HIS A 747 68.67 1.08 21.82
C HIS A 747 69.15 -0.10 20.94
N ILE A 748 68.24 -0.69 20.18
CA ILE A 748 68.59 -1.43 18.96
C ILE A 748 68.99 -0.42 17.87
N LYS A 749 69.86 -0.86 16.95
CA LYS A 749 70.45 -0.06 15.86
C LYS A 749 69.42 0.40 14.80
N PHE A 750 68.58 1.39 15.09
CA PHE A 750 67.74 2.09 14.09
C PHE A 750 67.73 3.62 14.30
N SER A 751 67.28 4.37 13.29
CA SER A 751 67.40 5.84 13.25
C SER A 751 66.30 6.52 14.05
N VAL A 752 66.55 6.75 15.34
CA VAL A 752 65.73 7.64 16.19
C VAL A 752 66.26 9.07 16.10
N ARG A 753 65.41 10.01 15.69
CA ARG A 753 65.70 11.45 15.71
C ARG A 753 64.94 12.11 16.85
N GLU A 754 65.67 12.42 17.92
CA GLU A 754 65.13 13.27 18.96
C GLU A 754 65.11 14.74 18.52
N TYR A 755 64.04 15.46 18.84
CA TYR A 755 63.89 16.85 18.45
C TYR A 755 63.49 17.75 19.62
N SER A 756 63.78 19.04 19.45
CA SER A 756 63.26 20.12 20.30
C SER A 756 62.39 21.11 19.50
N ASP A 757 62.53 21.15 18.16
CA ASP A 757 61.67 21.89 17.24
C ASP A 757 60.75 20.92 16.48
N GLN A 758 59.46 20.92 16.86
CA GLN A 758 58.43 20.08 16.24
C GLN A 758 58.22 20.42 14.76
N THR A 759 58.29 21.70 14.38
CA THR A 759 57.96 22.14 13.02
C THR A 759 58.98 21.59 12.03
N GLN A 760 60.26 21.67 12.38
CA GLN A 760 61.34 21.12 11.57
C GLN A 760 61.28 19.59 11.52
N ALA A 761 61.10 18.92 12.67
CA ALA A 761 60.99 17.46 12.72
C ALA A 761 59.81 16.94 11.88
N TYR A 762 58.66 17.62 11.94
CA TYR A 762 57.48 17.24 11.16
C TYR A 762 57.67 17.46 9.66
N LYS A 763 58.37 18.53 9.25
CA LYS A 763 58.77 18.73 7.84
C LYS A 763 59.67 17.60 7.34
N GLU A 764 60.67 17.20 8.12
CA GLU A 764 61.55 16.07 7.80
C GLU A 764 60.80 14.75 7.71
N TYR A 765 59.90 14.48 8.67
CA TYR A 765 59.01 13.33 8.66
C TYR A 765 58.18 13.28 7.37
N LYS A 766 57.50 14.38 7.04
CA LYS A 766 56.72 14.50 5.79
C LYS A 766 57.59 14.31 4.56
N GLN A 767 58.78 14.90 4.53
CA GLN A 767 59.71 14.73 3.43
C GLN A 767 60.13 13.27 3.27
N LYS A 768 60.44 12.56 4.37
CA LYS A 768 60.79 11.14 4.33
C LYS A 768 59.63 10.26 3.86
N LEU A 769 58.42 10.54 4.32
CA LEU A 769 57.21 9.90 3.79
C LEU A 769 57.06 10.15 2.28
N LEU A 770 57.31 11.39 1.81
CA LEU A 770 57.21 11.76 0.39
C LEU A 770 58.31 11.13 -0.47
N GLU A 771 59.55 11.04 0.02
CA GLU A 771 60.66 10.34 -0.66
C GLU A 771 60.29 8.89 -0.96
N TYR A 772 59.57 8.26 -0.03
CA TYR A 772 59.07 6.90 -0.18
C TYR A 772 57.81 6.82 -1.07
N SER A 773 56.93 7.83 -1.00
CA SER A 773 55.68 7.95 -1.76
C SER A 773 55.84 7.88 -3.29
N ASN A 774 57.00 8.28 -3.81
CA ASN A 774 57.30 8.23 -5.25
C ASN A 774 57.38 6.79 -5.81
N LYS A 775 57.44 5.78 -4.94
CA LYS A 775 57.21 4.36 -5.27
C LYS A 775 55.81 3.94 -4.80
N GLN A 776 54.83 4.20 -5.68
CA GLN A 776 53.55 3.48 -5.85
C GLN A 776 52.48 3.52 -4.72
N PHE A 777 52.80 3.70 -3.44
CA PHE A 777 51.81 3.55 -2.35
C PHE A 777 50.85 4.74 -2.14
N LEU A 778 51.25 5.97 -2.46
CA LEU A 778 50.42 7.18 -2.26
C LEU A 778 49.91 7.82 -3.58
N LYS A 779 50.22 7.23 -4.73
CA LYS A 779 49.85 7.78 -6.05
C LYS A 779 48.41 7.50 -6.48
N ASP A 780 47.80 6.43 -5.99
CA ASP A 780 46.45 6.02 -6.42
C ASP A 780 45.32 6.51 -5.49
N ASN A 781 45.65 7.00 -4.28
CA ASN A 781 44.68 7.44 -3.28
C ASN A 781 44.96 8.87 -2.82
N HIS A 782 44.62 9.86 -3.66
CA HIS A 782 44.39 11.22 -3.19
C HIS A 782 43.16 11.22 -2.26
N ASN A 783 43.36 10.89 -0.97
CA ASN A 783 42.57 11.29 0.21
C ASN A 783 42.54 10.24 1.34
N TYR A 784 43.66 9.97 2.00
CA TYR A 784 43.64 9.32 3.32
C TYR A 784 43.06 10.22 4.45
N LEU A 785 42.56 11.41 4.11
CA LEU A 785 41.78 12.32 4.97
C LEU A 785 40.33 12.52 4.49
N THR A 786 39.94 11.91 3.37
CA THR A 786 38.61 12.11 2.77
C THR A 786 38.28 10.91 1.87
N PHE A 787 37.93 9.78 2.48
CA PHE A 787 36.93 8.93 1.84
C PHE A 787 35.63 9.74 1.84
N ALA A 788 35.41 10.46 0.75
CA ALA A 788 34.08 10.88 0.39
C ALA A 788 33.25 9.61 0.31
N LEU A 789 32.15 9.61 1.05
CA LEU A 789 31.02 8.74 0.82
C LEU A 789 30.81 8.66 -0.70
N ASN A 790 31.21 7.54 -1.31
CA ASN A 790 30.47 7.06 -2.45
C ASN A 790 29.16 6.51 -1.87
N GLU A 791 28.30 7.44 -1.42
CA GLU A 791 26.88 7.26 -1.69
C GLU A 791 26.84 7.01 -3.18
N LYS A 792 26.65 5.75 -3.58
CA LYS A 792 26.15 5.46 -4.92
C LYS A 792 24.88 6.27 -5.03
N LYS A 793 25.03 7.42 -5.69
CA LYS A 793 23.98 8.37 -5.96
C LYS A 793 23.01 7.67 -6.88
N ASP A 794 21.86 7.28 -6.32
CA ASP A 794 20.57 7.26 -6.99
C ASP A 794 20.45 6.59 -8.38
N GLU A 795 21.29 5.60 -8.74
CA GLU A 795 21.12 4.83 -10.00
C GLU A 795 20.41 3.48 -9.82
N LEU A 796 20.05 3.11 -8.59
CA LEU A 796 19.15 1.96 -8.33
C LEU A 796 17.78 2.40 -7.78
N LYS A 797 17.32 3.60 -8.15
CA LYS A 797 16.15 4.24 -7.53
C LYS A 797 14.81 4.04 -8.23
N GLU A 798 14.71 3.21 -9.27
CA GLU A 798 13.42 3.04 -9.96
C GLU A 798 12.95 1.58 -10.10
N ALA A 799 13.74 0.59 -9.69
CA ALA A 799 13.40 -0.80 -10.01
C ALA A 799 12.37 -1.48 -9.09
N LEU A 800 12.06 -0.95 -7.90
CA LEU A 800 11.16 -1.63 -6.94
C LEU A 800 10.23 -0.74 -6.09
N GLU A 801 10.39 0.59 -6.06
CA GLU A 801 9.41 1.48 -5.40
C GLU A 801 8.22 1.73 -6.33
N LEU A 802 7.37 0.72 -6.50
CA LEU A 802 6.04 0.93 -7.06
C LEU A 802 5.21 1.71 -6.04
N ASP A 803 5.04 3.01 -6.26
CA ASP A 803 4.09 3.82 -5.47
C ASP A 803 2.66 3.35 -5.78
N LEU A 804 2.22 2.34 -5.01
CA LEU A 804 0.90 1.75 -5.12
C LEU A 804 -0.19 2.81 -5.00
N ASN A 805 -0.02 3.83 -4.16
CA ASN A 805 -1.00 4.91 -4.01
C ASN A 805 -1.09 5.76 -5.28
N ALA A 806 0.05 6.11 -5.89
CA ALA A 806 0.04 6.81 -7.17
C ALA A 806 -0.63 5.98 -8.28
N ILE A 807 -0.36 4.66 -8.33
CA ILE A 807 -0.96 3.75 -9.33
C ILE A 807 -2.47 3.62 -9.12
N LEU A 808 -2.92 3.43 -7.88
CA LEU A 808 -4.34 3.29 -7.52
C LEU A 808 -5.12 4.59 -7.78
N ASN A 809 -4.49 5.76 -7.62
CA ASN A 809 -5.13 7.06 -7.80
C ASN A 809 -5.05 7.61 -9.23
N LYS A 810 -4.21 7.05 -10.12
CA LYS A 810 -4.10 7.50 -11.52
C LYS A 810 -5.44 7.35 -12.26
N GLU A 811 -6.03 8.46 -12.69
CA GLU A 811 -7.24 8.46 -13.53
C GLU A 811 -6.88 8.22 -15.01
N ALA A 812 -7.69 7.42 -15.70
CA ALA A 812 -7.49 7.15 -17.13
C ALA A 812 -8.06 8.28 -18.00
N MET A 813 -7.43 8.53 -19.16
CA MET A 813 -8.03 9.33 -20.23
C MET A 813 -8.88 8.45 -21.14
N LEU A 814 -10.10 8.90 -21.46
CA LEU A 814 -11.00 8.22 -22.38
C LEU A 814 -10.81 8.78 -23.80
N PHE A 815 -10.62 7.89 -24.77
CA PHE A 815 -10.44 8.27 -26.18
C PHE A 815 -11.73 8.06 -26.98
N LYS A 816 -11.74 8.54 -28.23
CA LYS A 816 -12.90 8.51 -29.13
C LYS A 816 -13.50 7.11 -29.33
N ASP A 817 -12.67 6.08 -29.43
CA ASP A 817 -13.08 4.68 -29.60
C ASP A 817 -13.57 4.01 -28.30
N ASP A 818 -13.48 4.70 -27.16
CA ASP A 818 -14.15 4.30 -25.90
C ASP A 818 -15.60 4.80 -25.85
N SER A 819 -16.07 5.58 -26.85
CA SER A 819 -17.47 5.97 -26.93
C SER A 819 -18.29 4.76 -27.35
N PHE A 820 -18.86 4.04 -26.38
CA PHE A 820 -19.79 2.94 -26.58
C PHE A 820 -21.16 3.38 -27.14
N GLN A 821 -21.16 4.46 -27.91
CA GLN A 821 -22.33 5.18 -28.38
C GLN A 821 -23.24 4.31 -29.23
N SER A 822 -22.70 3.57 -30.20
CA SER A 822 -23.50 2.71 -31.07
C SER A 822 -24.28 1.68 -30.25
N SER A 823 -23.62 1.06 -29.26
CA SER A 823 -24.27 0.06 -28.41
C SER A 823 -25.29 0.69 -27.46
N ILE A 824 -25.02 1.87 -26.89
CA ILE A 824 -25.98 2.57 -26.01
C ILE A 824 -27.20 3.05 -26.82
N GLU A 825 -26.98 3.63 -27.99
CA GLU A 825 -28.07 4.09 -28.87
C GLU A 825 -28.92 2.91 -29.36
N ASN A 826 -28.28 1.86 -29.88
CA ASN A 826 -28.97 0.73 -30.48
C ASN A 826 -29.73 -0.13 -29.47
N TYR A 827 -29.17 -0.32 -28.26
CA TYR A 827 -29.75 -1.23 -27.29
C TYR A 827 -30.46 -0.51 -26.14
N ALA A 828 -29.97 0.62 -25.64
CA ALA A 828 -30.63 1.30 -24.51
C ALA A 828 -31.67 2.32 -24.99
N ILE A 829 -31.26 3.29 -25.81
CA ILE A 829 -32.10 4.43 -26.20
C ILE A 829 -33.22 3.99 -27.14
N ASN A 830 -32.92 3.20 -28.17
CA ASN A 830 -33.93 2.77 -29.15
C ASN A 830 -35.03 1.92 -28.52
N ASP A 831 -34.72 0.99 -27.61
CA ASP A 831 -35.72 0.17 -26.91
C ASP A 831 -36.79 1.00 -26.18
N ILE A 832 -36.46 2.24 -25.79
CA ILE A 832 -37.43 3.18 -25.19
C ILE A 832 -38.06 4.07 -26.26
N ALA A 833 -37.23 4.67 -27.12
CA ALA A 833 -37.67 5.71 -28.05
C ALA A 833 -38.49 5.19 -29.23
N SER A 834 -38.35 3.91 -29.59
CA SER A 834 -39.06 3.31 -30.72
C SER A 834 -40.40 2.66 -30.36
N GLN A 835 -40.82 2.71 -29.10
CA GLN A 835 -42.01 2.01 -28.62
C GLN A 835 -43.24 2.94 -28.54
N TYR A 836 -44.42 2.34 -28.71
CA TYR A 836 -45.70 3.02 -28.56
C TYR A 836 -46.39 2.58 -27.27
N TYR A 837 -46.43 3.47 -26.29
CA TYR A 837 -46.97 3.21 -24.97
C TYR A 837 -48.43 3.64 -24.89
N LYS A 838 -49.31 2.75 -24.44
CA LYS A 838 -50.73 3.04 -24.23
C LYS A 838 -51.06 2.96 -22.75
N PHE A 839 -51.65 4.02 -22.23
CA PHE A 839 -52.10 4.09 -20.85
C PHE A 839 -53.62 4.24 -20.78
N TYR A 840 -54.30 3.32 -20.11
CA TYR A 840 -55.75 3.35 -19.94
C TYR A 840 -56.14 4.15 -18.68
N ILE A 841 -56.93 5.21 -18.85
CA ILE A 841 -57.37 6.10 -17.74
C ILE A 841 -58.03 5.31 -16.62
N SER A 842 -58.84 4.29 -16.96
CA SER A 842 -59.52 3.42 -16.00
C SER A 842 -58.58 2.69 -15.05
N SER A 843 -57.29 2.59 -15.39
CA SER A 843 -56.27 1.89 -14.62
C SER A 843 -55.40 2.83 -13.79
N LEU A 844 -55.63 4.15 -13.80
CA LEU A 844 -54.80 5.12 -13.07
C LEU A 844 -54.83 4.93 -11.57
N ASP A 845 -56.02 4.82 -10.99
CA ASP A 845 -56.16 4.62 -9.54
C ASP A 845 -55.53 3.30 -9.08
N ASP A 846 -55.65 2.25 -9.89
CA ASP A 846 -55.03 0.96 -9.60
C ASP A 846 -53.50 1.08 -9.69
N MET A 847 -52.97 1.70 -10.75
CA MET A 847 -51.53 1.93 -10.93
C MET A 847 -50.92 2.77 -9.80
N LEU A 848 -51.62 3.80 -9.32
CA LEU A 848 -51.13 4.68 -8.25
C LEU A 848 -51.20 4.05 -6.85
N LYS A 849 -51.99 2.99 -6.68
CA LYS A 849 -52.06 2.19 -5.44
C LYS A 849 -50.98 1.10 -5.39
N GLU A 850 -50.38 0.76 -6.52
CA GLU A 850 -49.22 -0.14 -6.56
C GLU A 850 -48.07 0.47 -5.74
N LYS A 851 -47.12 -0.39 -5.36
CA LYS A 851 -45.88 0.00 -4.68
C LYS A 851 -45.14 1.10 -5.46
N ASP A 852 -44.39 1.96 -4.78
CA ASP A 852 -43.56 2.95 -5.48
C ASP A 852 -42.59 2.25 -6.45
N TYR A 853 -42.60 2.64 -7.72
CA TYR A 853 -41.80 2.04 -8.79
C TYR A 853 -40.32 1.95 -8.44
N LYS A 854 -39.79 2.94 -7.69
CA LYS A 854 -38.39 2.93 -7.24
C LYS A 854 -38.07 1.83 -6.21
N GLN A 855 -39.08 1.35 -5.50
CA GLN A 855 -38.94 0.30 -4.49
C GLN A 855 -39.26 -1.10 -5.04
N MET A 856 -39.74 -1.19 -6.28
CA MET A 856 -40.07 -2.45 -6.94
C MET A 856 -38.82 -3.27 -7.29
N SER A 857 -38.91 -4.61 -7.23
CA SER A 857 -37.92 -5.51 -7.84
C SER A 857 -37.96 -5.43 -9.37
N GLU A 858 -36.96 -5.98 -10.07
CA GLU A 858 -36.96 -6.02 -11.54
C GLU A 858 -38.23 -6.71 -12.07
N ASP A 859 -38.59 -7.87 -11.52
CA ASP A 859 -39.82 -8.61 -11.89
C ASP A 859 -41.10 -7.79 -11.64
N GLU A 860 -41.20 -7.10 -10.50
CA GLU A 860 -42.32 -6.22 -10.18
C GLU A 860 -42.41 -5.04 -11.19
N LYS A 861 -41.27 -4.47 -11.59
CA LYS A 861 -41.22 -3.40 -12.61
C LYS A 861 -41.62 -3.90 -13.99
N ILE A 862 -41.20 -5.12 -14.37
CA ILE A 862 -41.58 -5.75 -15.63
C ILE A 862 -43.09 -5.97 -15.67
N ASP A 863 -43.66 -6.54 -14.61
CA ASP A 863 -45.10 -6.76 -14.52
C ASP A 863 -45.87 -5.43 -14.53
N PHE A 864 -45.37 -4.40 -13.84
CA PHE A 864 -45.94 -3.06 -13.87
C PHE A 864 -45.94 -2.46 -15.29
N VAL A 865 -44.81 -2.48 -16.00
CA VAL A 865 -44.70 -1.94 -17.36
C VAL A 865 -45.58 -2.72 -18.34
N SER A 866 -45.55 -4.04 -18.24
CA SER A 866 -46.36 -4.94 -19.07
C SER A 866 -47.86 -4.69 -18.86
N LYS A 867 -48.30 -4.57 -17.61
CA LYS A 867 -49.71 -4.40 -17.22
C LYS A 867 -50.28 -3.04 -17.62
N TYR A 868 -49.52 -1.96 -17.45
CA TYR A 868 -50.06 -0.59 -17.57
C TYR A 868 -49.66 0.16 -18.83
N PHE A 869 -48.56 -0.22 -19.50
CA PHE A 869 -48.05 0.52 -20.67
C PHE A 869 -47.98 -0.30 -21.96
N LEU A 870 -47.91 -1.63 -21.87
CA LEU A 870 -47.78 -2.55 -23.01
C LEU A 870 -48.91 -3.59 -23.08
N LYS A 871 -50.05 -3.30 -22.45
CA LYS A 871 -51.16 -4.25 -22.27
C LYS A 871 -51.63 -4.89 -23.58
N ASP A 872 -51.59 -4.14 -24.68
CA ASP A 872 -52.11 -4.55 -25.99
C ASP A 872 -51.05 -5.16 -26.92
N ASN A 873 -49.81 -5.33 -26.46
CA ASN A 873 -48.72 -5.84 -27.28
C ASN A 873 -48.62 -7.37 -27.18
N GLU A 874 -48.45 -8.05 -28.32
CA GLU A 874 -48.01 -9.46 -28.36
C GLU A 874 -46.60 -9.55 -27.73
N ASN A 875 -46.40 -10.42 -26.74
CA ASN A 875 -45.16 -10.57 -25.95
C ASN A 875 -44.83 -9.40 -24.98
N ASN A 876 -45.86 -8.77 -24.41
CA ASN A 876 -45.75 -7.63 -23.49
C ASN A 876 -44.69 -7.76 -22.36
N LYS A 877 -44.44 -8.94 -21.80
CA LYS A 877 -43.42 -9.14 -20.74
C LYS A 877 -41.97 -9.07 -21.23
N GLU A 878 -41.68 -9.60 -22.42
CA GLU A 878 -40.30 -9.57 -22.97
C GLU A 878 -39.92 -8.15 -23.36
N GLU A 879 -40.85 -7.42 -23.95
CA GLU A 879 -40.62 -6.02 -24.32
C GLU A 879 -40.55 -5.12 -23.08
N ALA A 880 -41.38 -5.39 -22.06
CA ALA A 880 -41.28 -4.73 -20.75
C ALA A 880 -39.89 -4.93 -20.11
N LEU A 881 -39.32 -6.14 -20.17
CA LEU A 881 -37.96 -6.41 -19.67
C LEU A 881 -36.90 -5.52 -20.34
N LYS A 882 -36.91 -5.44 -21.68
CA LYS A 882 -35.96 -4.59 -22.43
C LYS A 882 -36.06 -3.13 -22.03
N ILE A 883 -37.29 -2.62 -21.91
CA ILE A 883 -37.57 -1.23 -21.52
C ILE A 883 -37.12 -0.97 -20.08
N VAL A 884 -37.47 -1.83 -19.13
CA VAL A 884 -37.07 -1.69 -17.72
C VAL A 884 -35.54 -1.62 -17.60
N GLN A 885 -34.82 -2.56 -18.21
CA GLN A 885 -33.36 -2.57 -18.18
C GLN A 885 -32.74 -1.36 -18.90
N SER A 886 -33.32 -0.90 -20.01
CA SER A 886 -32.89 0.35 -20.66
C SER A 886 -33.06 1.57 -19.78
N LEU A 887 -34.19 1.68 -19.08
CA LEU A 887 -34.47 2.79 -18.18
C LEU A 887 -33.51 2.77 -17.00
N GLU A 888 -33.27 1.61 -16.40
CA GLU A 888 -32.30 1.46 -15.30
C GLU A 888 -30.87 1.76 -15.76
N PHE A 889 -30.48 1.31 -16.96
CA PHE A 889 -29.20 1.65 -17.58
C PHE A 889 -29.05 3.17 -17.73
N ILE A 890 -30.03 3.83 -18.34
CA ILE A 890 -29.99 5.27 -18.63
C ILE A 890 -29.98 6.11 -17.37
N ASP A 891 -30.82 5.78 -16.37
CA ASP A 891 -30.86 6.48 -15.09
C ASP A 891 -29.51 6.35 -14.37
N ALA A 892 -28.97 5.13 -14.26
CA ALA A 892 -27.68 4.89 -13.61
C ALA A 892 -26.51 5.54 -14.37
N TYR A 893 -26.54 5.50 -15.71
CA TYR A 893 -25.55 6.16 -16.57
C TYR A 893 -25.61 7.67 -16.43
N GLN A 894 -26.79 8.27 -16.29
CA GLN A 894 -26.91 9.71 -16.07
C GLN A 894 -26.33 10.12 -14.72
N GLU A 895 -26.66 9.39 -13.66
CA GLU A 895 -26.23 9.72 -12.29
C GLU A 895 -24.73 9.50 -12.08
N ASN A 896 -24.21 8.35 -12.54
CA ASN A 896 -22.85 7.90 -12.19
C ASN A 896 -21.86 7.99 -13.36
N GLY A 897 -22.34 8.14 -14.59
CA GLY A 897 -21.53 8.40 -15.78
C GLY A 897 -21.52 9.89 -16.16
N LEU A 898 -22.68 10.43 -16.52
CA LEU A 898 -22.79 11.73 -17.19
C LEU A 898 -22.64 12.94 -16.25
N LYS A 899 -23.29 12.95 -15.08
CA LYS A 899 -23.23 14.08 -14.13
C LYS A 899 -21.87 14.18 -13.41
N GLY A 900 -21.18 13.06 -13.23
CA GLY A 900 -19.88 12.97 -12.57
C GLY A 900 -18.67 13.04 -13.50
N ALA A 901 -18.88 13.17 -14.82
CA ALA A 901 -17.81 13.15 -15.80
C ALA A 901 -16.90 14.38 -15.72
N ASN A 902 -15.58 14.15 -15.58
CA ASN A 902 -14.62 15.22 -15.77
C ASN A 902 -14.47 15.52 -17.28
N LYS A 903 -15.10 16.61 -17.73
CA LYS A 903 -15.12 17.03 -19.13
C LYS A 903 -13.73 17.33 -19.73
N GLU A 904 -12.71 17.58 -18.89
CA GLU A 904 -11.34 17.78 -19.35
C GLU A 904 -10.61 16.47 -19.69
N LYS A 905 -11.17 15.32 -19.27
CA LYS A 905 -10.58 13.97 -19.42
C LYS A 905 -11.28 13.11 -20.48
N ILE A 906 -12.29 13.68 -21.13
CA ILE A 906 -13.01 13.10 -22.26
C ILE A 906 -12.57 13.87 -23.49
N TYR A 907 -12.05 13.17 -24.50
CA TYR A 907 -11.76 13.79 -25.78
C TYR A 907 -13.05 14.45 -26.31
N GLN A 908 -13.08 15.79 -26.38
CA GLN A 908 -14.27 16.54 -26.78
C GLN A 908 -14.70 16.12 -28.18
N ASN A 909 -15.70 15.23 -28.23
CA ASN A 909 -16.24 14.71 -29.46
C ASN A 909 -17.71 15.12 -29.54
N GLU A 910 -18.10 15.77 -30.63
CA GLU A 910 -19.49 16.10 -30.93
C GLU A 910 -20.43 14.89 -30.80
N THR A 911 -19.91 13.68 -31.01
CA THR A 911 -20.70 12.44 -30.87
C THR A 911 -21.02 12.10 -29.41
N PHE A 912 -20.12 12.38 -28.46
CA PHE A 912 -20.37 12.19 -27.02
C PHE A 912 -21.39 13.20 -26.48
N GLU A 913 -21.31 14.46 -26.89
CA GLU A 913 -22.30 15.49 -26.53
C GLU A 913 -23.68 15.18 -27.14
N LYS A 914 -23.76 14.63 -28.35
CA LYS A 914 -25.02 14.11 -28.92
C LYS A 914 -25.61 12.97 -28.11
N LEU A 915 -24.78 12.03 -27.63
CA LEU A 915 -25.23 10.94 -26.78
C LEU A 915 -25.74 11.47 -25.43
N LEU A 916 -25.05 12.44 -24.85
CA LEU A 916 -25.46 13.17 -23.65
C LEU A 916 -26.84 13.79 -23.84
N ASP A 917 -27.04 14.53 -24.93
CA ASP A 917 -28.30 15.19 -25.27
C ASP A 917 -29.42 14.18 -25.51
N ASN A 918 -29.17 13.10 -26.25
CA ASN A 918 -30.15 12.05 -26.51
C ASN A 918 -30.59 11.36 -25.21
N THR A 919 -29.64 11.04 -24.33
CA THR A 919 -29.89 10.42 -23.03
C THR A 919 -30.70 11.37 -22.13
N ALA A 920 -30.30 12.64 -22.05
CA ALA A 920 -31.02 13.66 -21.29
C ALA A 920 -32.45 13.88 -21.82
N ASN A 921 -32.63 13.84 -23.15
CA ASN A 921 -33.93 13.97 -23.80
C ASN A 921 -34.88 12.83 -23.40
N VAL A 922 -34.41 11.57 -23.45
CA VAL A 922 -35.18 10.39 -23.02
C VAL A 922 -35.61 10.51 -21.56
N ILE A 923 -34.71 10.92 -20.67
CA ILE A 923 -35.00 11.12 -19.23
C ILE A 923 -36.02 12.24 -19.02
N SER A 924 -35.86 13.38 -19.71
CA SER A 924 -36.78 14.50 -19.59
C SER A 924 -38.20 14.14 -20.01
N LYS A 925 -38.35 13.31 -21.07
CA LYS A 925 -39.64 12.81 -21.53
C LYS A 925 -40.28 11.86 -20.52
N LYS A 926 -39.49 10.93 -19.98
CA LYS A 926 -39.93 10.03 -18.90
C LYS A 926 -40.49 10.81 -17.72
N ASP A 927 -39.73 11.78 -17.22
CA ASP A 927 -40.12 12.58 -16.06
C ASP A 927 -41.36 13.45 -16.33
N PHE A 928 -41.47 14.00 -17.55
CA PHE A 928 -42.66 14.73 -18.00
C PHE A 928 -43.92 13.85 -17.99
N ILE A 929 -43.85 12.64 -18.58
CA ILE A 929 -44.97 11.69 -18.61
C ILE A 929 -45.38 11.29 -17.18
N PHE A 930 -44.42 10.95 -16.32
CA PHE A 930 -44.72 10.60 -14.93
C PHE A 930 -45.36 11.75 -14.15
N ALA A 931 -44.89 12.99 -14.33
CA ALA A 931 -45.47 14.17 -13.69
C ALA A 931 -46.90 14.41 -14.16
N LEU A 932 -47.17 14.22 -15.45
CA LEU A 932 -48.49 14.38 -16.03
C LEU A 932 -49.48 13.33 -15.47
N LEU A 933 -49.07 12.06 -15.36
CA LEU A 933 -49.91 10.99 -14.82
C LEU A 933 -50.21 11.19 -13.32
N LYS A 934 -49.21 11.53 -12.51
CA LYS A 934 -49.36 11.67 -11.05
C LYS A 934 -50.08 12.95 -10.61
N LYS A 935 -50.10 13.98 -11.45
CA LYS A 935 -50.67 15.29 -11.10
C LYS A 935 -51.82 15.67 -12.02
N ASP A 936 -51.52 16.15 -13.22
CA ASP A 936 -52.53 16.74 -14.11
C ASP A 936 -53.69 15.78 -14.41
N LEU A 937 -53.40 14.52 -14.72
CA LEU A 937 -54.43 13.52 -15.01
C LEU A 937 -55.19 13.08 -13.74
N LYS A 938 -54.48 12.92 -12.61
CA LYS A 938 -55.10 12.53 -11.33
C LYS A 938 -56.02 13.62 -10.80
N ASP A 939 -55.56 14.88 -10.80
CA ASP A 939 -56.34 16.04 -10.39
C ASP A 939 -57.59 16.20 -11.27
N PHE A 940 -57.46 15.97 -12.58
CA PHE A 940 -58.58 15.96 -13.49
C PHE A 940 -59.58 14.84 -13.18
N LEU A 941 -59.11 13.61 -12.92
CA LEU A 941 -59.99 12.50 -12.56
C LEU A 941 -60.73 12.76 -11.25
N ASP A 942 -60.06 13.24 -10.22
CA ASP A 942 -60.69 13.59 -8.94
C ASP A 942 -61.76 14.67 -9.13
N LYS A 943 -61.46 15.69 -9.94
CA LYS A 943 -62.45 16.72 -10.30
C LYS A 943 -63.61 16.14 -11.13
N SER A 944 -63.32 15.21 -12.04
CA SER A 944 -64.33 14.61 -12.93
C SER A 944 -65.36 13.80 -12.16
N ILE A 945 -64.97 13.13 -11.06
CA ILE A 945 -65.88 12.38 -10.18
C ILE A 945 -66.88 13.35 -9.52
N ILE A 946 -66.39 14.48 -8.99
CA ILE A 946 -67.24 15.50 -8.36
C ILE A 946 -68.21 16.09 -9.38
N LEU A 947 -67.70 16.48 -10.54
CA LEU A 947 -68.50 17.06 -11.62
C LEU A 947 -69.54 16.08 -12.17
N THR A 948 -69.22 14.78 -12.25
CA THR A 948 -70.15 13.75 -12.70
C THR A 948 -71.31 13.57 -11.71
N ASN A 949 -71.03 13.60 -10.40
CA ASN A 949 -72.08 13.57 -9.38
C ASN A 949 -72.97 14.82 -9.43
N GLN A 950 -72.37 16.01 -9.57
CA GLN A 950 -73.12 17.26 -9.74
C GLN A 950 -73.99 17.26 -11.00
N LEU A 951 -73.45 16.73 -12.11
CA LEU A 951 -74.20 16.58 -13.36
C LEU A 951 -75.41 15.65 -13.15
N GLN A 952 -75.25 14.55 -12.41
CA GLN A 952 -76.35 13.63 -12.11
C GLN A 952 -77.43 14.30 -11.24
N GLU A 953 -77.04 15.09 -10.25
CA GLU A 953 -78.00 15.89 -9.46
C GLU A 953 -78.75 16.91 -10.32
N ILE A 954 -78.06 17.59 -11.23
CA ILE A 954 -78.69 18.54 -12.17
C ILE A 954 -79.63 17.83 -13.12
N LYS A 955 -79.26 16.65 -13.65
CA LYS A 955 -80.15 15.83 -14.48
C LYS A 955 -81.44 15.48 -13.74
N THR A 956 -81.34 15.05 -12.48
CA THR A 956 -82.52 14.75 -11.65
C THR A 956 -83.39 16.00 -11.44
N LYS A 957 -82.78 17.15 -11.14
CA LYS A 957 -83.52 18.43 -10.99
C LYS A 957 -84.19 18.86 -12.29
N ILE A 958 -83.56 18.68 -13.45
CA ILE A 958 -84.18 18.96 -14.76
C ILE A 958 -85.38 18.02 -14.95
N GLN A 959 -85.25 16.73 -14.65
CA GLN A 959 -86.34 15.74 -14.75
C GLN A 959 -87.51 16.02 -13.81
N GLU A 960 -87.25 16.53 -12.60
CA GLU A 960 -88.28 16.96 -11.65
C GLU A 960 -89.01 18.20 -12.14
N ASN A 961 -88.27 19.23 -12.55
CA ASN A 961 -88.85 20.46 -13.09
C ASN A 961 -89.63 20.18 -14.40
N GLU A 962 -89.15 19.27 -15.25
CA GLU A 962 -89.86 18.83 -16.45
C GLU A 962 -91.18 18.13 -16.09
N ARG A 963 -91.16 17.23 -15.11
CA ARG A 963 -92.38 16.55 -14.64
C ARG A 963 -93.40 17.55 -14.08
N GLU A 964 -92.97 18.50 -13.26
CA GLU A 964 -93.85 19.53 -12.70
C GLU A 964 -94.36 20.50 -13.78
N TYR A 965 -93.49 20.93 -14.70
CA TYR A 965 -93.85 21.73 -15.85
C TYR A 965 -94.92 21.03 -16.71
N ASN A 966 -94.72 19.75 -17.03
CA ASN A 966 -95.63 18.98 -17.87
C ASN A 966 -96.97 18.71 -17.18
N ALA A 967 -96.96 18.47 -15.85
CA ALA A 967 -98.18 18.32 -15.06
C ALA A 967 -99.00 19.62 -15.01
N LEU A 968 -98.34 20.77 -14.82
CA LEU A 968 -98.99 22.09 -14.82
C LEU A 968 -99.47 22.50 -16.20
N ALA A 969 -98.71 22.22 -17.26
CA ALA A 969 -99.07 22.50 -18.64
C ALA A 969 -100.27 21.66 -19.14
N SER A 970 -100.60 20.57 -18.43
CA SER A 970 -101.71 19.67 -18.72
C SER A 970 -102.91 19.85 -17.77
N SER A 971 -102.88 20.83 -16.85
CA SER A 971 -103.93 21.14 -15.88
C SER A 971 -105.07 21.97 -16.50
N GLU A 972 -106.31 21.78 -16.03
CA GLU A 972 -107.48 22.60 -16.44
C GLU A 972 -107.37 24.07 -16.02
N ASN A 973 -106.51 24.40 -15.05
CA ASN A 973 -106.27 25.76 -14.55
C ASN A 973 -104.76 26.07 -14.57
N ILE A 974 -104.29 26.72 -15.64
CA ILE A 974 -102.86 26.90 -15.96
C ILE A 974 -102.27 28.10 -15.19
N ASP A 975 -101.30 27.85 -14.30
CA ASP A 975 -100.48 28.90 -13.67
C ASP A 975 -99.30 29.27 -14.58
N PHE A 976 -99.54 30.23 -15.49
CA PHE A 976 -98.52 30.71 -16.42
C PHE A 976 -97.29 31.32 -15.74
N LYS A 977 -97.43 31.88 -14.54
CA LYS A 977 -96.31 32.48 -13.81
C LYS A 977 -95.37 31.39 -13.29
N LYS A 978 -95.93 30.30 -12.73
CA LYS A 978 -95.16 29.15 -12.26
C LYS A 978 -94.56 28.34 -13.40
N ILE A 979 -95.26 28.19 -14.53
CA ILE A 979 -94.76 27.54 -15.76
C ILE A 979 -93.56 28.29 -16.37
N ASN A 980 -93.63 29.62 -16.48
CA ASN A 980 -92.49 30.41 -16.98
C ASN A 980 -91.26 30.30 -16.07
N ILE A 981 -91.45 30.29 -14.74
CA ILE A 981 -90.36 30.09 -13.78
C ILE A 981 -89.73 28.70 -13.96
N LEU A 982 -90.53 27.65 -14.14
CA LEU A 982 -90.03 26.30 -14.38
C LEU A 982 -89.29 26.19 -15.73
N ALA A 983 -89.78 26.83 -16.80
CA ALA A 983 -89.07 26.87 -18.08
C ALA A 983 -87.72 27.61 -17.98
N GLU A 984 -87.67 28.75 -17.30
CA GLU A 984 -86.42 29.47 -17.04
C GLU A 984 -85.44 28.65 -16.19
N ASN A 985 -85.94 27.96 -15.15
CA ASN A 985 -85.13 27.08 -14.31
C ASN A 985 -84.56 25.90 -15.11
N ILE A 986 -85.37 25.27 -15.95
CA ILE A 986 -84.92 24.20 -16.87
C ILE A 986 -83.87 24.75 -17.83
N SER A 987 -84.05 25.95 -18.39
CA SER A 987 -83.06 26.57 -19.27
C SER A 987 -81.73 26.86 -18.56
N LYS A 988 -81.77 27.37 -17.32
CA LYS A 988 -80.56 27.63 -16.50
C LYS A 988 -79.84 26.34 -16.13
N LEU A 989 -80.57 25.33 -15.66
CA LEU A 989 -80.01 24.01 -15.35
C LEU A 989 -79.46 23.32 -16.61
N ASN A 990 -80.11 23.50 -17.76
CA ASN A 990 -79.65 23.00 -19.06
C ASN A 990 -78.34 23.69 -19.51
N GLN A 991 -78.16 24.98 -19.21
CA GLN A 991 -76.88 25.65 -19.43
C GLN A 991 -75.80 25.13 -18.46
N GLN A 992 -76.14 24.98 -17.17
CA GLN A 992 -75.21 24.44 -16.17
C GLN A 992 -74.74 23.01 -16.50
N GLN A 993 -75.61 22.12 -17.01
CA GLN A 993 -75.15 20.79 -17.45
C GLN A 993 -74.18 20.87 -18.64
N LYS A 994 -74.38 21.80 -19.59
CA LYS A 994 -73.46 22.01 -20.72
C LYS A 994 -72.11 22.52 -20.24
N ASP A 995 -72.11 23.45 -19.30
CA ASP A 995 -70.89 24.00 -18.70
C ASP A 995 -70.11 22.92 -17.93
N ILE A 996 -70.79 22.05 -17.18
CA ILE A 996 -70.15 20.90 -16.50
C ILE A 996 -69.60 19.88 -17.48
N VAL A 997 -70.36 19.50 -18.51
CA VAL A 997 -69.91 18.54 -19.53
C VAL A 997 -68.70 19.09 -20.31
N SER A 998 -68.62 20.40 -20.55
CA SER A 998 -67.43 21.02 -21.16
C SER A 998 -66.17 20.93 -20.30
N GLN A 999 -66.32 20.88 -18.97
CA GLN A 999 -65.20 20.71 -18.03
C GLN A 999 -64.77 19.25 -17.86
N LEU A 1000 -65.58 18.29 -18.33
CA LEU A 1000 -65.25 16.86 -18.39
C LEU A 1000 -64.50 16.48 -19.68
N ASP A 1001 -64.15 17.45 -20.53
CA ASP A 1001 -63.35 17.21 -21.73
C ASP A 1001 -61.87 16.98 -21.37
N ILE A 1002 -61.39 15.76 -21.60
CA ILE A 1002 -60.00 15.37 -21.34
C ILE A 1002 -59.04 15.72 -22.48
N SER A 1003 -59.55 16.14 -23.65
CA SER A 1003 -58.74 16.47 -24.83
C SER A 1003 -57.59 17.46 -24.54
N PRO A 1004 -57.75 18.51 -23.69
CA PRO A 1004 -56.66 19.40 -23.33
C PRO A 1004 -55.48 18.71 -22.62
N ILE A 1005 -55.74 17.63 -21.87
CA ILE A 1005 -54.69 16.85 -21.20
C ILE A 1005 -54.05 15.87 -22.18
N LYS A 1006 -54.84 15.24 -23.06
CA LYS A 1006 -54.32 14.36 -24.13
C LYS A 1006 -53.40 15.12 -25.09
N ASN A 1007 -53.77 16.35 -25.46
CA ASN A 1007 -53.00 17.20 -26.37
C ASN A 1007 -51.67 17.70 -25.77
N LYS A 1008 -51.48 17.65 -24.45
CA LYS A 1008 -50.17 17.93 -23.83
C LYS A 1008 -49.14 16.83 -24.12
N ILE A 1009 -49.60 15.66 -24.52
CA ILE A 1009 -48.78 14.46 -24.74
C ILE A 1009 -48.55 14.21 -26.21
N GLU A 1010 -49.57 14.38 -27.08
CA GLU A 1010 -49.58 13.95 -28.47
C GLU A 1010 -48.30 14.39 -29.22
N TYR A 1011 -47.31 13.51 -29.13
CA TYR A 1011 -46.03 13.57 -29.78
C TYR A 1011 -46.07 12.41 -30.76
N THR A 1012 -46.64 12.64 -31.93
CA THR A 1012 -46.49 11.68 -33.03
C THR A 1012 -45.10 11.89 -33.62
N ILE A 1013 -44.12 11.14 -33.12
CA ILE A 1013 -42.85 10.98 -33.82
C ILE A 1013 -43.01 9.76 -34.73
N SER A 1014 -42.45 9.79 -35.93
CA SER A 1014 -42.59 8.74 -36.94
C SER A 1014 -42.11 7.33 -36.52
N LYS A 1015 -41.59 7.15 -35.30
CA LYS A 1015 -41.06 5.88 -34.78
C LYS A 1015 -41.44 5.55 -33.31
N GLY A 1016 -42.31 6.29 -32.62
CA GLY A 1016 -42.69 5.99 -31.22
C GLY A 1016 -43.64 7.05 -30.62
N GLY A 1017 -44.31 6.74 -29.51
CA GLY A 1017 -45.31 7.64 -28.92
C GLY A 1017 -45.88 7.20 -27.57
N PHE A 1018 -46.61 8.10 -26.91
CA PHE A 1018 -47.36 7.82 -25.68
C PHE A 1018 -48.81 8.30 -25.86
N GLU A 1019 -49.78 7.46 -25.54
CA GLU A 1019 -51.21 7.75 -25.72
C GLU A 1019 -52.02 7.42 -24.48
N ILE A 1020 -52.95 8.32 -24.12
CA ILE A 1020 -53.93 8.08 -23.05
C ILE A 1020 -55.26 7.61 -23.67
N ILE A 1021 -55.68 6.40 -23.33
CA ILE A 1021 -56.89 5.74 -23.83
C ILE A 1021 -58.03 5.84 -22.81
N GLY A 1022 -59.23 6.17 -23.30
CA GLY A 1022 -60.46 6.35 -22.50
C GLY A 1022 -60.98 7.79 -22.49
N ASP A 1023 -62.17 8.00 -21.92
CA ASP A 1023 -62.79 9.32 -21.72
C ASP A 1023 -63.70 9.28 -20.47
N VAL A 1024 -64.00 10.45 -19.89
CA VAL A 1024 -64.93 10.64 -18.75
C VAL A 1024 -66.17 11.44 -19.16
N LYS A 1025 -66.34 11.72 -20.45
CA LYS A 1025 -67.47 12.47 -21.01
C LYS A 1025 -68.81 11.83 -20.66
N GLN A 1026 -69.78 12.68 -20.33
CA GLN A 1026 -71.14 12.31 -19.93
C GLN A 1026 -72.15 13.01 -20.85
N ASP A 1027 -73.21 12.31 -21.24
CA ASP A 1027 -74.29 12.89 -22.05
C ASP A 1027 -75.13 13.88 -21.24
N ILE A 1028 -75.69 14.91 -21.89
CA ILE A 1028 -76.65 15.83 -21.28
C ILE A 1028 -78.07 15.25 -21.29
N TYR A 1029 -78.90 15.61 -20.31
CA TYR A 1029 -80.32 15.27 -20.34
C TYR A 1029 -81.10 16.30 -21.17
N THR A 1030 -81.89 15.83 -22.14
CA THR A 1030 -82.69 16.69 -23.01
C THR A 1030 -84.15 16.69 -22.52
N PRO A 1031 -84.65 17.80 -21.93
CA PRO A 1031 -85.99 17.82 -21.38
C PRO A 1031 -87.07 17.85 -22.47
N LYS A 1032 -88.17 17.13 -22.27
CA LYS A 1032 -89.33 17.07 -23.20
C LYS A 1032 -90.53 17.80 -22.60
N LEU A 1033 -90.72 19.05 -22.98
CA LEU A 1033 -91.80 19.90 -22.47
C LEU A 1033 -93.11 19.73 -23.26
N ALA A 1034 -94.24 19.58 -22.56
CA ALA A 1034 -95.57 19.45 -23.12
C ALA A 1034 -96.06 20.76 -23.76
N GLN A 1035 -96.81 20.67 -24.86
CA GLN A 1035 -97.45 21.83 -25.51
C GLN A 1035 -98.63 22.33 -24.66
N LEU A 1036 -98.64 23.63 -24.35
CA LEU A 1036 -99.74 24.30 -23.64
C LEU A 1036 -101.04 24.20 -24.46
N ALA A 1037 -102.08 23.59 -23.89
CA ALA A 1037 -103.39 23.46 -24.54
C ALA A 1037 -104.08 24.83 -24.64
N LEU A 1038 -104.06 25.39 -25.84
CA LEU A 1038 -104.54 26.74 -26.15
C LEU A 1038 -106.06 26.75 -26.40
N GLN A 1039 -106.88 26.59 -25.36
CA GLN A 1039 -108.33 26.83 -25.46
C GLN A 1039 -108.84 27.51 -24.19
N HIS A 1040 -108.95 28.86 -24.23
CA HIS A 1040 -110.23 29.56 -24.24
C HIS A 1040 -110.03 31.10 -24.24
N ALA A 1041 -110.81 31.75 -25.12
CA ALA A 1041 -111.12 33.18 -25.26
C ALA A 1041 -110.23 34.08 -26.16
N LYS A 1042 -110.72 34.21 -27.41
CA LYS A 1042 -110.47 35.25 -28.43
C LYS A 1042 -110.57 36.69 -27.89
N LYS A 1043 -109.70 37.60 -28.38
CA LYS A 1043 -110.13 38.81 -29.13
C LYS A 1043 -108.97 39.50 -29.86
N GLU A 1044 -109.29 39.86 -31.11
CA GLU A 1044 -108.61 40.71 -32.10
C GLU A 1044 -107.50 40.12 -33.01
N ILE A 1045 -107.76 40.31 -34.31
CA ILE A 1045 -107.06 40.01 -35.57
C ILE A 1045 -106.92 41.42 -36.21
N PRO A 1046 -105.79 41.80 -36.87
CA PRO A 1046 -105.36 41.17 -38.10
C PRO A 1046 -103.88 40.85 -38.25
N TRP A 1047 -103.64 39.59 -38.65
CA TRP A 1047 -102.63 39.25 -39.63
C TRP A 1047 -103.21 39.48 -41.04
N THR A 1048 -102.48 40.19 -41.88
CA THR A 1048 -102.46 39.96 -43.34
C THR A 1048 -101.19 40.54 -43.94
N GLU A 1049 -100.69 39.80 -44.92
CA GLU A 1049 -99.38 39.83 -45.55
C GLU A 1049 -99.17 41.00 -46.51
N LEU A 1050 -97.90 41.30 -46.81
CA LEU A 1050 -97.42 41.59 -48.17
C LEU A 1050 -95.91 41.25 -48.25
N GLN A 1051 -95.61 40.13 -48.92
CA GLN A 1051 -94.31 39.78 -49.52
C GLN A 1051 -94.14 40.56 -50.86
N PRO A 1052 -93.32 40.18 -51.88
CA PRO A 1052 -92.09 39.37 -52.01
C PRO A 1052 -91.00 40.08 -52.88
N SER A 1053 -89.79 39.49 -53.02
CA SER A 1053 -89.19 39.10 -54.33
C SER A 1053 -87.65 38.98 -54.33
N THR A 1054 -87.24 37.90 -54.99
CA THR A 1054 -85.93 37.37 -55.40
C THR A 1054 -85.24 38.22 -56.50
N PRO A 1055 -84.13 37.81 -57.15
CA PRO A 1055 -82.80 37.38 -56.67
C PRO A 1055 -81.60 37.98 -57.49
N VAL A 1056 -80.36 37.54 -57.18
CA VAL A 1056 -79.18 37.35 -58.08
C VAL A 1056 -78.04 38.41 -58.17
N LYS A 1057 -76.83 37.88 -57.87
CA LYS A 1057 -75.46 38.01 -58.48
C LYS A 1057 -74.34 38.82 -57.80
N LYS A 1058 -73.34 38.03 -57.34
CA LYS A 1058 -71.87 38.06 -57.61
C LYS A 1058 -71.10 39.39 -57.43
N GLU A 1059 -70.06 39.39 -56.58
CA GLU A 1059 -68.67 38.96 -56.83
C GLU A 1059 -67.68 39.52 -55.77
N ILE A 1060 -66.55 38.81 -55.63
CA ILE A 1060 -65.36 38.88 -54.72
C ILE A 1060 -64.52 40.17 -55.05
N PRO A 1061 -63.66 40.81 -54.20
CA PRO A 1061 -62.48 40.19 -53.55
C PRO A 1061 -61.90 40.73 -52.21
N TRP A 1062 -61.01 39.86 -51.64
CA TRP A 1062 -59.85 39.99 -50.73
C TRP A 1062 -59.27 41.41 -50.45
N THR A 1063 -58.54 41.75 -49.37
CA THR A 1063 -57.36 41.09 -48.74
C THR A 1063 -56.88 41.84 -47.47
N GLU A 1064 -56.26 41.09 -46.53
CA GLU A 1064 -55.09 41.37 -45.65
C GLU A 1064 -54.92 42.59 -44.71
N LEU A 1065 -54.49 42.31 -43.45
CA LEU A 1065 -53.13 42.62 -42.92
C LEU A 1065 -52.92 42.14 -41.45
N GLN A 1066 -51.78 41.49 -41.19
CA GLN A 1066 -51.04 41.36 -39.91
C GLN A 1066 -50.13 42.61 -39.72
N PRO A 1067 -49.31 42.86 -38.65
CA PRO A 1067 -48.80 41.97 -37.58
C PRO A 1067 -48.58 42.59 -36.15
N SER A 1068 -48.02 41.77 -35.23
CA SER A 1068 -46.90 42.05 -34.27
C SER A 1068 -47.09 41.86 -32.74
N THR A 1069 -46.07 41.22 -32.14
CA THR A 1069 -45.72 40.99 -30.71
C THR A 1069 -44.92 42.19 -30.12
N PRO A 1070 -44.36 42.20 -28.87
CA PRO A 1070 -44.68 41.63 -27.54
C PRO A 1070 -44.58 42.70 -26.38
N VAL A 1071 -44.64 42.33 -25.07
CA VAL A 1071 -43.72 42.74 -23.95
C VAL A 1071 -44.30 42.67 -22.48
N LYS A 1072 -43.52 41.99 -21.61
CA LYS A 1072 -43.16 42.07 -20.16
C LYS A 1072 -44.01 42.79 -19.04
N LYS A 1073 -44.09 42.05 -17.91
CA LYS A 1073 -43.77 42.33 -16.47
C LYS A 1073 -44.54 43.33 -15.56
N GLU A 1074 -44.86 42.77 -14.38
CA GLU A 1074 -44.66 43.22 -12.97
C GLU A 1074 -45.76 43.97 -12.13
N LYS A 1075 -46.08 43.32 -10.98
CA LYS A 1075 -46.22 43.80 -9.57
C LYS A 1075 -47.24 44.89 -9.16
N SER A 1076 -48.12 44.57 -8.20
CA SER A 1076 -48.00 44.85 -6.72
C SER A 1076 -49.36 44.64 -6.00
N LYS A 1077 -49.44 43.86 -4.90
CA LYS A 1077 -49.66 44.28 -3.48
C LYS A 1077 -50.63 45.47 -3.30
N LYS A 1078 -51.69 45.41 -2.48
CA LYS A 1078 -51.65 45.23 -1.01
C LYS A 1078 -53.07 45.21 -0.37
N ASP A 1079 -53.10 44.71 0.87
CA ASP A 1079 -53.99 45.03 2.01
C ASP A 1079 -55.30 44.21 2.27
N LEU A 1080 -55.18 43.35 3.31
CA LEU A 1080 -56.16 42.77 4.27
C LEU A 1080 -56.87 43.88 5.09
N PRO A 1081 -58.00 43.66 5.83
CA PRO A 1081 -58.17 42.56 6.81
C PRO A 1081 -59.62 42.10 7.20
N PHE A 1082 -59.70 41.21 8.23
CA PHE A 1082 -60.85 40.80 9.10
C PHE A 1082 -61.99 39.94 8.50
N ILE A 1083 -62.69 38.98 9.16
CA ILE A 1083 -62.60 38.11 10.36
C ILE A 1083 -63.74 37.04 10.23
N GLU A 1084 -63.50 35.83 10.76
CA GLU A 1084 -64.35 34.73 11.33
C GLU A 1084 -65.88 34.63 11.09
N ASN A 1085 -66.42 33.40 10.87
CA ASN A 1085 -66.92 32.54 11.98
C ASN A 1085 -67.56 31.17 11.61
N ASN A 1086 -67.58 30.29 12.63
CA ASN A 1086 -68.34 29.03 12.89
C ASN A 1086 -67.74 27.72 12.35
N ILE A 1087 -67.21 26.75 13.12
CA ILE A 1087 -67.48 26.08 14.44
C ILE A 1087 -68.74 25.17 14.46
N TYR A 1088 -68.55 23.84 14.63
CA TYR A 1088 -68.89 23.01 15.82
C TYR A 1088 -68.95 21.50 15.51
N LEU A 1089 -68.33 20.65 16.35
CA LEU A 1089 -69.00 19.65 17.21
C LEU A 1089 -68.01 18.80 18.05
N SER A 1090 -68.54 18.25 19.13
CA SER A 1090 -67.91 17.99 20.43
C SER A 1090 -67.81 16.49 20.83
N THR A 1091 -67.08 16.28 21.92
CA THR A 1091 -66.71 15.08 22.71
C THR A 1091 -67.84 14.35 23.47
N SER A 1092 -67.69 13.04 23.79
CA SER A 1092 -67.32 12.50 25.14
C SER A 1092 -67.81 11.05 25.45
N ASP A 1093 -66.88 10.25 26.01
CA ASP A 1093 -66.93 9.39 27.23
C ASP A 1093 -67.73 8.07 27.43
N ASN A 1094 -66.92 7.00 27.70
CA ASN A 1094 -66.84 6.11 28.89
C ASN A 1094 -67.71 4.82 29.14
N LEU A 1095 -66.95 3.73 29.43
CA LEU A 1095 -67.00 2.74 30.54
C LEU A 1095 -67.99 1.53 30.55
N LYS A 1096 -67.42 0.29 30.58
CA LYS A 1096 -67.56 -0.82 31.57
C LYS A 1096 -67.68 -2.27 31.02
N SER A 1097 -67.15 -3.19 31.85
CA SER A 1097 -67.47 -4.61 32.15
C SER A 1097 -66.84 -5.79 31.38
N ASP A 1098 -66.06 -6.56 32.15
CA ASP A 1098 -66.15 -8.02 32.47
C ASP A 1098 -65.84 -9.14 31.44
N GLY A 1099 -64.92 -10.04 31.85
CA GLY A 1099 -65.17 -11.50 31.86
C GLY A 1099 -64.47 -12.41 30.83
N GLY A 1100 -63.37 -13.08 31.24
CA GLY A 1100 -63.23 -14.56 31.18
C GLY A 1100 -62.69 -15.31 29.92
N LEU A 1101 -61.48 -15.90 30.08
CA LEU A 1101 -60.93 -17.19 29.54
C LEU A 1101 -60.78 -17.39 28.00
N VAL A 1102 -59.66 -17.87 27.41
CA VAL A 1102 -58.85 -19.09 27.65
C VAL A 1102 -57.40 -18.98 27.09
N ILE A 1103 -56.38 -19.21 27.95
CA ILE A 1103 -55.14 -20.06 27.84
C ILE A 1103 -54.42 -20.17 26.46
N LYS A 1104 -53.12 -19.86 26.25
CA LYS A 1104 -51.88 -20.48 26.82
C LYS A 1104 -50.60 -19.69 26.40
N LYS A 1105 -49.82 -19.18 27.37
CA LYS A 1105 -48.39 -19.49 27.70
C LYS A 1105 -47.36 -19.49 26.53
N ILE A 1106 -46.21 -18.76 26.52
CA ILE A 1106 -45.05 -18.79 27.47
C ILE A 1106 -44.03 -17.64 27.19
N ARG A 1107 -43.62 -16.94 28.28
CA ARG A 1107 -42.30 -16.36 28.73
C ARG A 1107 -41.48 -15.38 27.83
N LYS A 1108 -41.26 -14.12 28.27
CA LYS A 1108 -40.32 -13.53 29.30
C LYS A 1108 -38.93 -13.23 28.67
N GLU A 1109 -38.17 -12.17 28.95
CA GLU A 1109 -38.18 -11.08 29.96
C GLU A 1109 -37.16 -10.01 29.46
N LYS A 1110 -37.51 -8.70 29.48
CA LYS A 1110 -37.05 -7.60 30.38
C LYS A 1110 -35.73 -6.86 30.04
N ASP A 1111 -35.89 -5.57 29.74
CA ASP A 1111 -35.39 -4.34 30.40
C ASP A 1111 -33.95 -4.33 30.98
N VAL A 1112 -33.16 -3.25 30.96
CA VAL A 1112 -33.41 -1.94 31.60
C VAL A 1112 -32.43 -0.86 31.07
N ASP A 1113 -32.93 0.36 31.19
CA ASP A 1113 -32.56 1.71 30.76
C ASP A 1113 -31.59 2.50 31.69
N LYS A 1114 -30.99 3.61 31.17
CA LYS A 1114 -30.77 4.96 31.81
C LYS A 1114 -29.41 5.68 31.57
N ALA A 1115 -29.45 6.77 30.79
CA ALA A 1115 -29.25 8.23 31.10
C ALA A 1115 -28.37 8.68 32.31
N VAL A 1116 -27.60 9.79 32.39
CA VAL A 1116 -27.44 11.15 31.76
C VAL A 1116 -26.21 11.85 32.45
N THR A 1117 -25.39 12.77 31.88
CA THR A 1117 -25.44 14.28 32.00
C THR A 1117 -24.17 14.97 31.40
N ARG A 1118 -24.30 16.24 30.96
CA ARG A 1118 -23.34 17.15 30.23
C ARG A 1118 -22.51 18.10 31.13
N LYS A 1119 -21.35 18.64 30.65
CA LYS A 1119 -21.01 20.11 30.58
C LYS A 1119 -19.63 20.44 29.93
N ARG A 1120 -19.40 21.74 29.65
CA ARG A 1120 -18.60 22.40 28.57
C ARG A 1120 -17.17 22.88 28.93
N ALA A 1121 -16.26 22.76 27.93
CA ALA A 1121 -15.27 23.69 27.33
C ALA A 1121 -14.19 24.48 28.14
N VAL A 1122 -12.90 24.35 27.73
CA VAL A 1122 -11.87 25.43 27.57
C VAL A 1122 -10.82 24.98 26.52
N THR A 1123 -10.33 25.90 25.68
CA THR A 1123 -9.29 25.72 24.64
C THR A 1123 -8.02 26.50 25.00
N CYS A 1124 -6.83 25.92 24.82
CA CYS A 1124 -5.53 26.60 24.91
C CYS A 1124 -4.71 26.41 23.62
N ILE A 1125 -3.94 27.44 23.23
CA ILE A 1125 -3.13 27.55 22.00
C ILE A 1125 -1.65 27.62 22.40
N VAL A 1126 -0.80 26.80 21.77
CA VAL A 1126 0.67 27.00 21.69
C VAL A 1126 1.13 26.67 20.25
N ASN A 1127 2.14 27.39 19.77
CA ASN A 1127 2.51 27.59 18.35
C ASN A 1127 3.79 26.82 17.96
N ASP A 1128 3.71 25.90 16.99
CA ASP A 1128 4.86 25.26 16.32
C ASP A 1128 4.62 24.96 14.82
N GLY A 1129 4.65 26.00 13.98
CA GLY A 1129 5.39 25.97 12.71
C GLY A 1129 4.98 25.06 11.52
N PHE A 1130 4.09 24.08 11.61
CA PHE A 1130 3.65 23.27 10.44
C PHE A 1130 2.16 22.90 10.51
N LYS A 1131 1.42 23.18 9.43
CA LYS A 1131 -0.06 23.09 9.37
C LYS A 1131 -0.57 21.64 9.28
N THR A 1132 -0.91 21.05 10.41
CA THR A 1132 -2.02 20.08 10.57
C THR A 1132 -2.59 20.17 11.99
N MET A 1133 -3.87 20.51 12.12
CA MET A 1133 -4.58 20.58 13.42
C MET A 1133 -5.02 19.18 13.85
N ASN A 1134 -4.42 18.62 14.91
CA ASN A 1134 -4.92 17.40 15.55
C ASN A 1134 -5.37 17.70 16.99
N PRO A 1135 -6.59 17.32 17.42
CA PRO A 1135 -7.01 17.39 18.81
C PRO A 1135 -6.36 16.26 19.63
N CYS A 1136 -5.75 16.61 20.77
CA CYS A 1136 -5.27 15.62 21.74
C CYS A 1136 -6.43 15.09 22.61
N VAL A 1137 -6.53 13.77 22.72
CA VAL A 1137 -7.31 13.06 23.74
C VAL A 1137 -6.48 13.00 25.02
N VAL A 1138 -6.94 13.63 26.09
CA VAL A 1138 -6.46 13.37 27.46
C VAL A 1138 -7.37 12.27 28.01
N SER A 1139 -6.78 11.10 28.30
CA SER A 1139 -7.42 10.03 29.06
C SER A 1139 -7.46 10.42 30.54
N ASP A 1140 -8.56 10.13 31.23
CA ASP A 1140 -8.47 9.69 32.63
C ASP A 1140 -9.58 8.66 32.93
N ILE A 1141 -9.07 7.46 33.29
CA ILE A 1141 -9.66 6.20 33.78
C ILE A 1141 -10.38 5.32 32.75
#